data_AF-A0AAV0YS45-F1
#
_entry.id   AF-A0AAV0YS45-F1
#
_cell.length_a   1.000
_cell.length_b   1.000
_cell.length_c   1.000
_cell.angle_alpha   90.00
_cell.angle_beta   90.00
_cell.angle_gamma   90.00
#
_symmetry.space_group_name_H-M   'P 1'
#
loop_
_entity.id
_entity.type
_entity.pdbx_description
1 polymer ?
#
loop_
_entity_poly.entity_id
_entity_poly.type
_entity_poly.pdbx_seq_one_letter_code
_entity_poly.pdbx_strand_id
1 'polypeptide(L)'
;MEGGDMDSLFEGMVLFNSQATEEAVSSSSQPLDEDIFSDLTLVVDPADDDHLQSQSSQNQQPRRRKRSGLRIGYGRDTVDVDVDIDADPSPLPQHISAFPAHDTPPSSATESITPDIDADAVSVTVNTQPSSADAVSVSVNTQPSSAAGSDSAAQVETFSEEGFRQIRDTIHDKLNHARQLVTSASSARKDAVRSRRKAQENANLASLKYMELENQLEQACEAEDFETAEKVSQYLSAADKEKQIFATSLKQADAFLAALDLNLQQALESHIAAQEECAILLHHYATNAVNNADFSIKKATLVHSKEMEQWLSSSEALEVKRMELEIESHFISEAHTELNNNIEHSVEDDKKEKEILCKRKSILMGELENLLALVKQKEKEIADNDSDLKAVDHKINNAVSGFKEIQSTIDVKYDKLQSVLAQVKLETETLSLKKDEIDNFLVQEEGMGAKLREFARVSEEEAKGYMEIVKLRRSLMSYILKSGEDKMRLTNNEEKLSGDVKLFQQEVSAARASLQELTSRKSSIQQDIASFKQRIIFIDKRVPELEAEKKVATAARNFKEAARIATEAKSLCVEKEDIQAEMDTVTSNLEKLEDEIKGTFDKLQETEGMILLKEKELAMAKYQKLLLTAATARAEKKAAQEMGDTEEVNILLAEAEAADCEAESIRSTYNFKAEDVSNLPKDLISMDLVSIIDKKQLEKLAITSSV
;
A
#
# COMPACT_ATOMS: atom_id res chain seq x y z
N MET A 1 99.45 12.66 9.49
CA MET A 1 98.18 11.97 9.78
C MET A 1 97.09 12.76 9.07
N GLU A 2 96.67 12.29 7.90
CA GLU A 2 96.01 13.09 6.85
C GLU A 2 94.89 12.28 6.15
N GLY A 3 93.96 13.00 5.51
CA GLY A 3 92.95 12.46 4.58
C GLY A 3 91.76 11.76 5.25
N GLY A 4 90.55 11.81 4.70
CA GLY A 4 90.02 12.58 3.56
C GLY A 4 88.48 12.58 3.67
N ASP A 5 87.81 13.72 3.44
CA ASP A 5 87.35 14.22 2.12
C ASP A 5 86.02 13.56 1.71
N MET A 6 84.90 14.30 1.80
CA MET A 6 84.20 15.02 0.71
C MET A 6 83.10 14.13 0.08
N ASP A 7 81.88 14.58 -0.26
CA ASP A 7 81.17 15.88 -0.17
C ASP A 7 79.74 15.61 0.42
N SER A 8 78.90 16.56 0.87
CA SER A 8 78.37 17.79 0.23
C SER A 8 77.65 17.53 -1.11
N LEU A 9 76.60 18.25 -1.53
CA LEU A 9 75.72 19.24 -0.89
C LEU A 9 74.45 19.34 -1.78
N PHE A 10 73.23 19.44 -1.24
CA PHE A 10 72.14 20.25 -1.82
C PHE A 10 70.96 20.41 -0.85
N GLU A 11 70.22 21.52 -0.96
CA GLU A 11 69.39 22.09 0.11
C GLU A 11 68.19 22.88 -0.46
N GLY A 12 67.10 23.04 0.31
CA GLY A 12 65.96 23.94 0.02
C GLY A 12 65.00 23.45 -1.08
N MET A 13 63.77 22.99 -0.85
CA MET A 13 62.70 23.29 0.12
C MET A 13 61.90 24.58 -0.12
N VAL A 14 60.81 24.43 -0.89
CA VAL A 14 59.44 25.00 -0.69
C VAL A 14 59.28 26.52 -0.44
N LEU A 15 58.45 27.19 -1.26
CA LEU A 15 57.34 28.02 -0.76
C LEU A 15 56.30 28.40 -1.84
N PHE A 16 55.06 28.60 -1.39
CA PHE A 16 53.87 28.94 -2.18
C PHE A 16 53.09 30.05 -1.44
N ASN A 17 52.81 31.20 -2.07
CA ASN A 17 51.70 32.12 -1.81
C ASN A 17 51.81 33.34 -2.77
N SER A 18 50.77 33.77 -3.51
CA SER A 18 49.42 34.26 -3.14
C SER A 18 49.40 35.73 -2.71
N GLN A 19 48.83 36.63 -3.55
CA GLN A 19 47.61 37.39 -3.21
C GLN A 19 47.10 38.33 -4.33
N ALA A 20 45.82 38.14 -4.70
CA ALA A 20 44.74 39.14 -4.82
C ALA A 20 44.74 40.31 -5.85
N THR A 21 43.52 40.86 -5.98
CA THR A 21 43.09 42.22 -6.39
C THR A 21 43.04 42.67 -7.86
N GLU A 22 41.80 42.67 -8.38
CA GLU A 22 41.06 43.83 -8.92
C GLU A 22 41.29 44.35 -10.37
N GLU A 23 40.35 45.21 -10.78
CA GLU A 23 40.03 45.60 -12.16
C GLU A 23 40.73 46.92 -12.56
N ALA A 24 41.14 47.08 -13.83
CA ALA A 24 40.94 48.33 -14.59
C ALA A 24 41.38 48.25 -16.07
N VAL A 25 40.48 48.75 -16.92
CA VAL A 25 40.60 49.03 -18.36
C VAL A 25 41.79 49.94 -18.73
N SER A 26 42.56 49.64 -19.80
CA SER A 26 42.66 50.53 -21.01
C SER A 26 43.66 50.16 -22.13
N SER A 27 43.12 50.10 -23.36
CA SER A 27 43.68 50.57 -24.65
C SER A 27 44.96 50.01 -25.30
N SER A 28 44.82 49.69 -26.61
CA SER A 28 45.83 49.54 -27.68
C SER A 28 46.72 48.28 -27.65
N SER A 29 47.12 47.67 -28.78
CA SER A 29 47.04 48.11 -30.20
C SER A 29 46.57 46.99 -31.17
N GLN A 30 46.50 47.31 -32.47
CA GLN A 30 45.79 46.58 -33.55
C GLN A 30 46.31 45.17 -33.90
N PRO A 31 45.48 44.33 -34.56
CA PRO A 31 45.91 43.07 -35.18
C PRO A 31 46.66 43.28 -36.50
N LEU A 32 47.18 42.19 -37.06
CA LEU A 32 47.61 42.09 -38.46
C LEU A 32 46.87 40.94 -39.15
N ASP A 33 46.37 41.26 -40.34
CA ASP A 33 45.95 40.33 -41.40
C ASP A 33 47.21 39.65 -42.02
N GLU A 34 47.17 38.73 -43.00
CA GLU A 34 46.09 38.34 -43.92
C GLU A 34 46.32 36.91 -44.48
N ASP A 35 45.44 36.46 -45.38
CA ASP A 35 45.39 35.12 -45.97
C ASP A 35 46.65 34.64 -46.71
N ILE A 36 46.88 33.32 -46.70
CA ILE A 36 47.88 32.62 -47.56
C ILE A 36 47.21 31.51 -48.40
N PHE A 37 46.07 31.81 -49.02
CA PHE A 37 45.49 30.96 -50.08
C PHE A 37 44.86 31.79 -51.20
N SER A 38 45.70 32.35 -52.08
CA SER A 38 45.28 32.92 -53.36
C SER A 38 46.44 32.99 -54.35
N ASP A 39 46.58 31.97 -55.21
CA ASP A 39 46.69 32.20 -56.65
C ASP A 39 46.39 30.92 -57.46
N LEU A 40 45.35 30.96 -58.29
CA LEU A 40 45.37 30.40 -59.64
C LEU A 40 44.16 30.93 -60.43
N THR A 41 44.33 32.06 -61.11
CA THR A 41 43.28 32.62 -61.99
C THR A 41 43.76 32.81 -63.44
N LEU A 42 42.95 32.29 -64.38
CA LEU A 42 42.88 32.75 -65.76
C LEU A 42 41.38 32.80 -66.13
N VAL A 43 40.80 33.99 -66.20
CA VAL A 43 40.52 34.74 -67.44
C VAL A 43 39.26 34.17 -68.15
N VAL A 44 38.06 34.78 -67.99
CA VAL A 44 37.56 36.05 -68.62
C VAL A 44 37.17 35.79 -70.09
N ASP A 45 35.98 36.15 -70.62
CA ASP A 45 35.13 37.35 -70.39
C ASP A 45 33.59 37.06 -70.58
N PRO A 46 32.61 38.02 -70.75
CA PRO A 46 31.46 38.10 -69.83
C PRO A 46 30.05 38.27 -70.49
N ALA A 47 29.09 38.77 -69.68
CA ALA A 47 27.81 39.42 -70.07
C ALA A 47 26.67 38.49 -70.59
N ASP A 48 25.37 38.77 -70.37
CA ASP A 48 24.67 39.95 -69.81
C ASP A 48 23.57 39.54 -68.78
N ASP A 49 22.93 40.55 -68.18
CA ASP A 49 21.73 40.49 -67.32
C ASP A 49 20.49 39.78 -67.99
N ASP A 50 19.34 39.49 -67.35
CA ASP A 50 18.69 40.24 -66.27
C ASP A 50 17.53 39.52 -65.51
N HIS A 51 17.19 40.11 -64.35
CA HIS A 51 15.86 40.26 -63.72
C HIS A 51 14.92 39.06 -63.43
N LEU A 52 14.80 38.82 -62.11
CA LEU A 52 13.57 38.92 -61.29
C LEU A 52 12.53 37.79 -61.18
N GLN A 53 12.01 37.72 -59.93
CA GLN A 53 10.66 37.31 -59.49
C GLN A 53 10.26 35.83 -59.63
N SER A 54 9.28 35.31 -58.89
CA SER A 54 8.70 35.61 -57.56
C SER A 54 7.43 34.74 -57.44
N GLN A 55 7.15 34.15 -56.27
CA GLN A 55 5.84 33.57 -55.92
C GLN A 55 5.39 32.35 -56.79
N SER A 56 4.48 31.49 -56.36
CA SER A 56 3.98 31.23 -54.99
C SER A 56 3.44 29.79 -54.87
N SER A 57 3.42 29.31 -53.63
CA SER A 57 2.69 28.14 -53.12
C SER A 57 1.31 27.89 -53.75
N GLN A 58 0.91 26.62 -53.95
CA GLN A 58 -0.06 25.93 -53.06
C GLN A 58 -0.47 24.49 -53.49
N ASN A 59 -0.60 23.62 -52.48
CA ASN A 59 -1.66 22.62 -52.24
C ASN A 59 -2.31 21.85 -53.42
N GLN A 60 -2.05 20.53 -53.52
CA GLN A 60 -2.98 19.49 -52.98
C GLN A 60 -2.52 18.02 -53.18
N GLN A 61 -2.94 17.16 -52.24
CA GLN A 61 -3.01 15.69 -52.38
C GLN A 61 -4.50 15.25 -52.56
N PRO A 62 -4.90 13.97 -52.42
CA PRO A 62 -4.29 12.67 -52.83
C PRO A 62 -5.27 11.82 -53.69
N ARG A 63 -4.86 10.60 -54.15
CA ARG A 63 -5.68 9.35 -54.05
C ARG A 63 -4.98 8.07 -54.57
N ARG A 64 -4.85 7.06 -53.67
CA ARG A 64 -5.26 5.62 -53.79
C ARG A 64 -5.30 4.97 -55.21
N ARG A 65 -4.82 3.74 -55.50
CA ARG A 65 -4.77 2.49 -54.67
C ARG A 65 -4.14 1.27 -55.43
N LYS A 66 -3.65 0.26 -54.68
CA LYS A 66 -3.62 -1.23 -54.95
C LYS A 66 -2.72 -1.90 -56.04
N ARG A 67 -1.67 -2.57 -55.55
CA ARG A 67 -1.32 -4.03 -55.64
C ARG A 67 -1.66 -4.88 -56.90
N SER A 68 -0.60 -5.42 -57.52
CA SER A 68 -0.32 -6.87 -57.75
C SER A 68 1.17 -7.04 -58.15
N GLY A 69 1.88 -8.16 -58.01
CA GLY A 69 1.57 -9.45 -57.36
C GLY A 69 1.80 -10.66 -58.29
N LEU A 70 2.62 -11.64 -57.85
CA LEU A 70 2.99 -12.92 -58.52
C LEU A 70 3.92 -12.79 -59.76
N ARG A 71 4.69 -13.83 -60.18
CA ARG A 71 5.48 -14.89 -59.48
C ARG A 71 6.22 -15.78 -60.52
N ILE A 72 7.32 -16.43 -60.09
CA ILE A 72 7.92 -17.67 -60.66
C ILE A 72 8.57 -17.54 -62.05
N GLY A 73 9.60 -18.36 -62.31
CA GLY A 73 10.25 -18.54 -63.62
C GLY A 73 10.80 -19.96 -63.83
N TYR A 74 11.31 -20.20 -65.04
CA TYR A 74 12.04 -21.38 -65.56
C TYR A 74 13.04 -20.84 -66.63
N GLY A 75 14.05 -21.53 -67.18
CA GLY A 75 14.47 -22.93 -67.12
C GLY A 75 15.97 -23.08 -67.50
N ARG A 76 16.39 -24.20 -68.12
CA ARG A 76 17.78 -24.74 -68.08
C ARG A 76 18.40 -25.02 -69.48
N ASP A 77 19.67 -25.48 -69.46
CA ASP A 77 20.42 -26.28 -70.48
C ASP A 77 21.01 -25.52 -71.71
N THR A 78 22.36 -25.38 -71.88
CA THR A 78 23.44 -26.26 -72.48
C THR A 78 23.47 -26.22 -74.04
N VAL A 79 24.54 -26.54 -74.82
CA VAL A 79 25.65 -27.55 -74.78
C VAL A 79 26.91 -27.10 -75.60
N ASP A 80 28.11 -27.54 -75.15
CA ASP A 80 29.48 -27.78 -75.69
C ASP A 80 30.00 -27.35 -77.10
N VAL A 81 31.36 -27.24 -77.24
CA VAL A 81 32.26 -28.13 -78.05
C VAL A 81 33.77 -27.77 -77.89
N ASP A 82 34.66 -28.78 -77.84
CA ASP A 82 36.14 -28.74 -77.60
C ASP A 82 37.03 -28.86 -78.89
N VAL A 83 38.38 -29.03 -78.71
CA VAL A 83 39.48 -29.57 -79.61
C VAL A 83 40.73 -28.65 -79.62
N ASP A 84 42.01 -29.03 -79.42
CA ASP A 84 42.68 -30.32 -79.05
C ASP A 84 44.21 -30.16 -78.69
N ILE A 85 44.82 -31.15 -77.97
CA ILE A 85 46.20 -31.75 -78.14
C ILE A 85 47.49 -30.87 -77.85
N ASP A 86 48.61 -31.31 -77.22
CA ASP A 86 49.11 -32.61 -76.68
C ASP A 86 50.23 -32.51 -75.57
N ALA A 87 50.62 -33.69 -75.02
CA ALA A 87 51.94 -34.14 -74.52
C ALA A 87 52.45 -33.92 -73.05
N ASP A 88 52.95 -35.03 -72.46
CA ASP A 88 53.65 -35.23 -71.15
C ASP A 88 55.05 -35.86 -71.41
N PRO A 89 56.04 -35.86 -70.48
CA PRO A 89 56.24 -37.07 -69.65
C PRO A 89 56.76 -36.86 -68.20
N SER A 90 56.14 -37.59 -67.25
CA SER A 90 56.63 -37.84 -65.87
C SER A 90 57.89 -38.75 -65.80
N PRO A 91 58.58 -38.93 -64.64
CA PRO A 91 58.19 -40.06 -63.74
C PRO A 91 58.47 -39.95 -62.20
N LEU A 92 57.82 -40.89 -61.50
CA LEU A 92 57.86 -41.32 -60.07
C LEU A 92 59.07 -42.29 -59.75
N PRO A 93 59.30 -43.00 -58.59
CA PRO A 93 58.28 -43.76 -57.78
C PRO A 93 58.49 -44.25 -56.29
N GLN A 94 57.34 -44.52 -55.61
CA GLN A 94 57.01 -45.68 -54.70
C GLN A 94 57.77 -45.85 -53.33
N HIS A 95 57.38 -46.67 -52.33
CA HIS A 95 56.37 -47.76 -52.10
C HIS A 95 55.94 -47.78 -50.57
N ILE A 96 55.24 -48.69 -49.85
CA ILE A 96 54.71 -50.10 -49.96
C ILE A 96 53.37 -50.25 -49.12
N SER A 97 52.76 -51.45 -49.10
CA SER A 97 51.55 -52.00 -48.40
C SER A 97 51.85 -52.83 -47.10
N ALA A 98 50.98 -53.58 -46.38
CA ALA A 98 49.55 -53.52 -45.92
C ALA A 98 49.16 -54.77 -45.03
N PHE A 99 48.11 -54.70 -44.17
CA PHE A 99 47.29 -55.80 -43.52
C PHE A 99 48.00 -56.89 -42.64
N PRO A 100 47.33 -57.83 -41.89
CA PRO A 100 45.89 -58.23 -41.79
C PRO A 100 45.30 -58.29 -40.33
N ALA A 101 44.26 -59.12 -40.06
CA ALA A 101 43.41 -59.15 -38.85
C ALA A 101 43.16 -60.57 -38.26
N HIS A 102 42.46 -60.69 -37.11
CA HIS A 102 41.72 -61.91 -36.67
C HIS A 102 40.69 -61.66 -35.53
N ASP A 103 40.04 -62.72 -35.02
CA ASP A 103 38.66 -62.71 -34.47
C ASP A 103 38.46 -62.90 -32.93
N THR A 104 37.21 -62.68 -32.54
CA THR A 104 36.41 -63.06 -31.34
C THR A 104 36.27 -64.59 -31.06
N PRO A 105 35.52 -65.13 -30.03
CA PRO A 105 34.79 -64.53 -28.87
C PRO A 105 35.08 -65.17 -27.45
N PRO A 106 34.19 -65.88 -26.68
CA PRO A 106 33.73 -65.38 -25.36
C PRO A 106 33.63 -66.41 -24.16
N SER A 107 33.03 -65.99 -23.02
CA SER A 107 31.88 -66.65 -22.31
C SER A 107 31.95 -66.81 -20.76
N SER A 108 30.80 -67.07 -20.12
CA SER A 108 30.51 -67.41 -18.69
C SER A 108 30.47 -66.22 -17.70
N ALA A 109 29.41 -65.86 -16.96
CA ALA A 109 28.03 -66.34 -16.70
C ALA A 109 27.77 -67.37 -15.56
N THR A 110 27.22 -66.88 -14.43
CA THR A 110 26.25 -67.45 -13.42
C THR A 110 25.95 -66.33 -12.38
N GLU A 111 24.83 -66.13 -11.67
CA GLU A 111 23.73 -66.95 -11.07
C GLU A 111 24.11 -67.71 -9.76
N SER A 112 23.34 -67.75 -8.65
CA SER A 112 21.99 -67.22 -8.31
C SER A 112 21.54 -67.42 -6.82
N ILE A 113 20.60 -66.59 -6.30
CA ILE A 113 19.42 -66.95 -5.43
C ILE A 113 19.53 -67.23 -3.88
N THR A 114 19.06 -66.26 -3.04
CA THR A 114 18.14 -66.31 -1.82
C THR A 114 18.41 -67.23 -0.58
N PRO A 115 17.59 -67.26 0.53
CA PRO A 115 16.65 -66.30 1.18
C PRO A 115 16.75 -66.13 2.75
N ASP A 116 15.96 -65.19 3.30
CA ASP A 116 15.27 -65.02 4.63
C ASP A 116 15.55 -65.87 5.90
N ILE A 117 15.46 -65.23 7.11
CA ILE A 117 14.40 -65.40 8.15
C ILE A 117 14.67 -64.55 9.44
N ASP A 118 13.60 -64.26 10.21
CA ASP A 118 13.47 -63.41 11.42
C ASP A 118 14.38 -63.68 12.65
N ALA A 119 14.54 -62.68 13.54
CA ALA A 119 13.99 -62.71 14.92
C ALA A 119 14.24 -61.43 15.77
N ASP A 120 13.27 -61.11 16.64
CA ASP A 120 13.19 -59.97 17.58
C ASP A 120 14.12 -60.07 18.82
N ALA A 121 14.53 -58.91 19.37
CA ALA A 121 15.18 -58.78 20.69
C ALA A 121 15.11 -57.34 21.27
N VAL A 122 14.20 -57.11 22.22
CA VAL A 122 14.06 -55.85 22.97
C VAL A 122 15.16 -55.65 24.03
N SER A 123 15.74 -54.44 24.12
CA SER A 123 16.28 -53.93 25.40
C SER A 123 16.25 -52.40 25.47
N VAL A 124 16.02 -51.87 26.68
CA VAL A 124 15.83 -50.44 26.96
C VAL A 124 17.09 -49.83 27.56
N THR A 125 17.43 -48.60 27.17
CA THR A 125 18.22 -47.70 28.02
C THR A 125 17.73 -46.26 27.83
N VAL A 126 17.39 -45.60 28.94
CA VAL A 126 16.99 -44.20 28.97
C VAL A 126 18.23 -43.31 29.04
N ASN A 127 18.25 -42.20 28.31
CA ASN A 127 19.05 -41.04 28.70
C ASN A 127 18.35 -39.73 28.35
N THR A 128 18.56 -38.70 29.18
CA THR A 128 17.81 -37.44 29.15
C THR A 128 18.68 -36.26 28.76
N GLN A 129 18.23 -35.40 27.84
CA GLN A 129 18.57 -33.97 27.82
C GLN A 129 17.51 -33.16 27.05
N PRO A 130 17.32 -31.86 27.34
CA PRO A 130 16.38 -31.00 26.63
C PRO A 130 17.03 -30.33 25.40
N SER A 131 16.26 -30.12 24.34
CA SER A 131 16.66 -29.30 23.19
C SER A 131 16.37 -27.82 23.45
N SER A 132 17.23 -26.94 22.94
CA SER A 132 17.12 -25.49 23.03
C SER A 132 17.35 -24.84 21.67
N ALA A 133 16.53 -23.85 21.32
CA ALA A 133 16.71 -22.92 20.20
C ALA A 133 16.98 -23.55 18.82
N ASP A 134 15.91 -23.85 18.09
CA ASP A 134 16.01 -24.13 16.65
C ASP A 134 16.17 -22.81 15.88
N ALA A 135 17.16 -22.72 14.99
CA ALA A 135 17.55 -21.49 14.30
C ALA A 135 17.41 -21.66 12.79
N VAL A 136 16.71 -20.75 12.14
CA VAL A 136 16.37 -20.83 10.71
C VAL A 136 17.63 -20.87 9.85
N SER A 137 17.87 -22.01 9.20
CA SER A 137 19.01 -22.25 8.32
C SER A 137 18.75 -21.74 6.90
N VAL A 138 19.26 -20.54 6.59
CA VAL A 138 19.24 -19.99 5.23
C VAL A 138 20.22 -20.76 4.35
N SER A 139 19.71 -21.49 3.35
CA SER A 139 20.54 -22.26 2.41
C SER A 139 21.06 -21.36 1.28
N VAL A 140 22.31 -20.93 1.39
CA VAL A 140 23.02 -20.18 0.34
C VAL A 140 23.72 -21.18 -0.59
N ASN A 141 23.12 -21.48 -1.74
CA ASN A 141 23.73 -22.34 -2.75
C ASN A 141 24.49 -21.50 -3.79
N THR A 142 25.83 -21.60 -3.80
CA THR A 142 26.70 -20.81 -4.68
C THR A 142 27.42 -21.70 -5.69
N GLN A 143 27.11 -21.58 -6.98
CA GLN A 143 27.98 -22.05 -8.07
C GLN A 143 27.99 -21.04 -9.24
N PRO A 144 29.08 -21.02 -10.05
CA PRO A 144 29.48 -19.83 -10.78
C PRO A 144 28.99 -19.77 -12.23
N SER A 145 28.93 -18.55 -12.75
CA SER A 145 28.63 -18.23 -14.15
C SER A 145 29.74 -18.67 -15.11
N SER A 146 29.35 -19.09 -16.31
CA SER A 146 30.14 -18.96 -17.54
C SER A 146 29.30 -18.23 -18.60
N ALA A 147 29.95 -17.46 -19.47
CA ALA A 147 29.30 -16.37 -20.20
C ALA A 147 28.95 -16.67 -21.66
N ALA A 148 27.84 -16.10 -22.14
CA ALA A 148 27.56 -15.85 -23.56
C ALA A 148 26.67 -14.60 -23.66
N GLY A 149 27.08 -13.61 -24.46
CA GLY A 149 26.59 -12.22 -24.37
C GLY A 149 25.23 -11.88 -24.97
N SER A 150 24.94 -10.57 -24.94
CA SER A 150 23.95 -9.87 -25.77
C SER A 150 22.45 -10.06 -25.47
N ASP A 151 21.99 -9.75 -24.24
CA ASP A 151 20.63 -9.20 -24.03
C ASP A 151 20.44 -8.46 -22.67
N SER A 152 21.54 -8.07 -22.01
CA SER A 152 21.52 -7.71 -20.58
C SER A 152 20.80 -6.40 -20.21
N ALA A 153 20.64 -5.46 -21.14
CA ALA A 153 20.10 -4.13 -20.82
C ALA A 153 18.61 -4.18 -20.45
N ALA A 154 17.82 -5.03 -21.12
CA ALA A 154 16.38 -5.13 -20.87
C ALA A 154 16.04 -5.83 -19.54
N GLN A 155 16.86 -6.81 -19.11
CA GLN A 155 16.54 -7.67 -17.96
C GLN A 155 16.71 -6.98 -16.60
N VAL A 156 17.59 -5.96 -16.50
CA VAL A 156 17.82 -5.24 -15.23
C VAL A 156 16.74 -4.19 -15.00
N GLU A 157 16.32 -3.44 -16.04
CA GLU A 157 15.21 -2.48 -15.92
C GLU A 157 13.91 -3.17 -15.47
N THR A 158 13.60 -4.35 -16.03
CA THR A 158 12.42 -5.12 -15.63
C THR A 158 12.42 -5.50 -14.15
N PHE A 159 13.58 -5.80 -13.54
CA PHE A 159 13.61 -6.32 -12.17
C PHE A 159 13.17 -5.28 -11.12
N SER A 160 13.51 -3.99 -11.34
CA SER A 160 13.08 -2.92 -10.43
C SER A 160 11.62 -2.51 -10.61
N GLU A 161 11.12 -2.47 -11.86
CA GLU A 161 9.72 -2.08 -12.10
C GLU A 161 8.76 -3.20 -11.71
N GLU A 162 9.11 -4.46 -11.99
CA GLU A 162 8.30 -5.63 -11.58
C GLU A 162 8.20 -5.74 -10.06
N GLY A 163 9.29 -5.46 -9.32
CA GLY A 163 9.25 -5.38 -7.86
C GLY A 163 8.29 -4.29 -7.33
N PHE A 164 8.22 -3.14 -8.00
CA PHE A 164 7.25 -2.08 -7.66
C PHE A 164 5.81 -2.49 -7.97
N ARG A 165 5.59 -3.14 -9.13
CA ARG A 165 4.29 -3.68 -9.55
C ARG A 165 3.77 -4.76 -8.59
N GLN A 166 4.60 -5.76 -8.26
CA GLN A 166 4.26 -6.82 -7.32
C GLN A 166 3.81 -6.28 -5.95
N ILE A 167 4.44 -5.20 -5.47
CA ILE A 167 4.07 -4.55 -4.21
C ILE A 167 2.80 -3.71 -4.35
N ARG A 168 2.63 -2.96 -5.46
CA ARG A 168 1.37 -2.27 -5.81
C ARG A 168 0.19 -3.25 -5.81
N ASP A 169 0.34 -4.40 -6.45
CA ASP A 169 -0.70 -5.42 -6.60
C ASP A 169 -0.99 -6.11 -5.25
N THR A 170 0.05 -6.47 -4.49
CA THR A 170 -0.11 -7.00 -3.11
C THR A 170 -0.88 -6.06 -2.19
N ILE A 171 -0.64 -4.74 -2.31
CA ILE A 171 -1.35 -3.70 -1.56
C ILE A 171 -2.79 -3.57 -2.06
N HIS A 172 -2.99 -3.59 -3.38
CA HIS A 172 -4.31 -3.52 -3.99
C HIS A 172 -5.20 -4.68 -3.51
N ASP A 173 -4.70 -5.91 -3.54
CA ASP A 173 -5.43 -7.10 -3.11
C ASP A 173 -5.71 -7.09 -1.59
N LYS A 174 -4.72 -6.75 -0.75
CA LYS A 174 -4.93 -6.59 0.71
C LYS A 174 -6.03 -5.58 1.02
N LEU A 175 -5.99 -4.40 0.40
CA LEU A 175 -6.96 -3.34 0.63
C LEU A 175 -8.33 -3.67 0.04
N ASN A 176 -8.39 -4.31 -1.14
CA ASN A 176 -9.63 -4.77 -1.75
C ASN A 176 -10.33 -5.81 -0.87
N HIS A 177 -9.59 -6.82 -0.40
CA HIS A 177 -10.13 -7.87 0.47
C HIS A 177 -10.68 -7.28 1.78
N ALA A 178 -9.92 -6.39 2.43
CA ALA A 178 -10.39 -5.75 3.66
C ALA A 178 -11.61 -4.83 3.45
N ARG A 179 -11.67 -4.09 2.33
CA ARG A 179 -12.87 -3.32 1.94
C ARG A 179 -14.08 -4.21 1.66
N GLN A 180 -13.89 -5.38 1.03
CA GLN A 180 -14.95 -6.36 0.78
C GLN A 180 -15.52 -6.92 2.10
N LEU A 181 -14.66 -7.23 3.09
CA LEU A 181 -15.10 -7.65 4.42
C LEU A 181 -15.99 -6.59 5.09
N VAL A 182 -15.56 -5.32 5.10
CA VAL A 182 -16.37 -4.22 5.66
C VAL A 182 -17.68 -4.03 4.90
N THR A 183 -17.65 -4.07 3.56
CA THR A 183 -18.84 -3.93 2.71
C THR A 183 -19.85 -5.07 2.97
N SER A 184 -19.36 -6.30 3.15
CA SER A 184 -20.18 -7.47 3.47
C SER A 184 -20.81 -7.36 4.87
N ALA A 185 -20.03 -6.95 5.87
CA ALA A 185 -20.53 -6.74 7.24
C ALA A 185 -21.57 -5.61 7.28
N SER A 186 -21.32 -4.50 6.59
CA SER A 186 -22.25 -3.36 6.44
C SER A 186 -23.57 -3.78 5.78
N SER A 187 -23.52 -4.54 4.68
CA SER A 187 -24.73 -5.05 4.01
C SER A 187 -25.55 -5.96 4.91
N ALA A 188 -24.91 -6.93 5.57
CA ALA A 188 -25.58 -7.84 6.50
C ALA A 188 -26.22 -7.09 7.68
N ARG A 189 -25.53 -6.06 8.20
CA ARG A 189 -26.04 -5.17 9.24
C ARG A 189 -27.29 -4.40 8.76
N LYS A 190 -27.28 -3.82 7.55
CA LYS A 190 -28.45 -3.15 6.96
C LYS A 190 -29.66 -4.08 6.80
N ASP A 191 -29.43 -5.32 6.35
CA ASP A 191 -30.50 -6.33 6.24
C ASP A 191 -31.08 -6.71 7.61
N ALA A 192 -30.23 -6.78 8.64
CA ALA A 192 -30.65 -6.97 10.02
C ALA A 192 -31.40 -5.75 10.59
N VAL A 193 -30.97 -4.51 10.31
CA VAL A 193 -31.70 -3.27 10.68
C VAL A 193 -33.12 -3.28 10.11
N ARG A 194 -33.28 -3.57 8.81
CA ARG A 194 -34.60 -3.66 8.16
C ARG A 194 -35.45 -4.79 8.78
N SER A 195 -34.84 -5.91 9.14
CA SER A 195 -35.53 -7.02 9.83
C SER A 195 -35.96 -6.65 11.26
N ARG A 196 -35.12 -5.93 12.01
CA ARG A 196 -35.37 -5.41 13.35
C ARG A 196 -36.52 -4.40 13.38
N ARG A 197 -36.58 -3.47 12.40
CA ARG A 197 -37.70 -2.54 12.22
C ARG A 197 -39.04 -3.28 12.06
N LYS A 198 -39.08 -4.34 11.23
CA LYS A 198 -40.27 -5.17 11.06
C LYS A 198 -40.67 -5.94 12.33
N ALA A 199 -39.70 -6.41 13.12
CA ALA A 199 -39.98 -7.01 14.42
C ALA A 199 -40.56 -6.00 15.42
N GLN A 200 -40.05 -4.76 15.43
CA GLN A 200 -40.57 -3.65 16.24
C GLN A 200 -42.00 -3.29 15.83
N GLU A 201 -42.30 -3.18 14.54
CA GLU A 201 -43.64 -2.89 14.02
C GLU A 201 -44.67 -3.94 14.48
N ASN A 202 -44.34 -5.23 14.32
CA ASN A 202 -45.20 -6.33 14.79
C ASN A 202 -45.41 -6.29 16.32
N ALA A 203 -44.36 -6.02 17.10
CA ALA A 203 -44.46 -5.91 18.56
C ALA A 203 -45.33 -4.72 18.99
N ASN A 204 -45.19 -3.57 18.33
CA ASN A 204 -46.01 -2.38 18.56
C ASN A 204 -47.49 -2.66 18.23
N LEU A 205 -47.77 -3.28 17.08
CA LEU A 205 -49.13 -3.64 16.64
C LEU A 205 -49.79 -4.64 17.61
N ALA A 206 -49.06 -5.68 18.04
CA ALA A 206 -49.56 -6.63 19.02
C ALA A 206 -49.80 -6.00 20.40
N SER A 207 -48.96 -5.06 20.83
CA SER A 207 -49.18 -4.33 22.08
C SER A 207 -50.37 -3.37 22.02
N LEU A 208 -50.62 -2.72 20.87
CA LEU A 208 -51.80 -1.89 20.65
C LEU A 208 -53.08 -2.73 20.62
N LYS A 209 -53.06 -3.86 19.93
CA LYS A 209 -54.15 -4.86 19.91
C LYS A 209 -54.49 -5.38 21.31
N TYR A 210 -53.48 -5.63 22.13
CA TYR A 210 -53.67 -6.02 23.53
C TYR A 210 -54.35 -4.91 24.35
N MET A 211 -53.85 -3.67 24.25
CA MET A 211 -54.41 -2.50 24.97
C MET A 211 -55.86 -2.20 24.58
N GLU A 212 -56.21 -2.38 23.30
CA GLU A 212 -57.58 -2.24 22.81
C GLU A 212 -58.52 -3.32 23.39
N LEU A 213 -58.05 -4.56 23.53
CA LEU A 213 -58.82 -5.63 24.20
C LEU A 213 -58.94 -5.40 25.72
N GLU A 214 -57.93 -4.80 26.34
CA GLU A 214 -57.91 -4.43 27.76
C GLU A 214 -58.97 -3.33 28.05
N ASN A 215 -59.01 -2.30 27.21
CA ASN A 215 -60.04 -1.26 27.20
C ASN A 215 -61.46 -1.83 26.95
N GLN A 216 -61.62 -2.76 26.01
CA GLN A 216 -62.90 -3.44 25.76
C GLN A 216 -63.34 -4.32 26.95
N LEU A 217 -62.41 -4.91 27.69
CA LEU A 217 -62.70 -5.68 28.91
C LEU A 217 -63.16 -4.77 30.05
N GLU A 218 -62.53 -3.60 30.21
CA GLU A 218 -62.93 -2.57 31.19
C GLU A 218 -64.35 -2.07 30.89
N GLN A 219 -64.64 -1.67 29.64
CA GLN A 219 -65.97 -1.23 29.22
C GLN A 219 -67.06 -2.32 29.39
N ALA A 220 -66.74 -3.60 29.12
CA ALA A 220 -67.68 -4.71 29.33
C ALA A 220 -67.98 -4.94 30.83
N CYS A 221 -66.98 -4.76 31.69
CA CYS A 221 -67.16 -4.78 33.15
C CYS A 221 -68.00 -3.59 33.65
N GLU A 222 -67.75 -2.37 33.17
CA GLU A 222 -68.55 -1.18 33.51
C GLU A 222 -70.01 -1.29 33.05
N ALA A 223 -70.27 -1.98 31.94
CA ALA A 223 -71.61 -2.21 31.41
C ALA A 223 -72.36 -3.41 32.04
N GLU A 224 -71.75 -4.11 33.01
CA GLU A 224 -72.22 -5.37 33.59
C GLU A 224 -72.46 -6.51 32.55
N ASP A 225 -71.86 -6.42 31.35
CA ASP A 225 -71.91 -7.47 30.32
C ASP A 225 -70.81 -8.52 30.56
N PHE A 226 -71.05 -9.35 31.58
CA PHE A 226 -70.15 -10.45 31.95
C PHE A 226 -69.98 -11.48 30.82
N GLU A 227 -70.96 -11.62 29.92
CA GLU A 227 -70.89 -12.52 28.78
C GLU A 227 -69.92 -12.01 27.71
N THR A 228 -69.85 -10.71 27.47
CA THR A 228 -68.83 -10.11 26.60
C THR A 228 -67.49 -10.03 27.30
N ALA A 229 -67.45 -9.69 28.60
CA ALA A 229 -66.22 -9.65 29.39
C ALA A 229 -65.48 -11.01 29.39
N GLU A 230 -66.18 -12.14 29.56
CA GLU A 230 -65.55 -13.47 29.49
C GLU A 230 -64.94 -13.74 28.09
N LYS A 231 -65.67 -13.40 27.02
CA LYS A 231 -65.20 -13.58 25.63
C LYS A 231 -63.98 -12.71 25.33
N VAL A 232 -63.99 -11.44 25.75
CA VAL A 232 -62.85 -10.52 25.59
C VAL A 232 -61.65 -10.99 26.42
N SER A 233 -61.86 -11.48 27.64
CA SER A 233 -60.79 -12.05 28.49
C SER A 233 -60.09 -13.24 27.82
N GLN A 234 -60.85 -14.12 27.16
CA GLN A 234 -60.28 -15.24 26.38
C GLN A 234 -59.43 -14.74 25.19
N TYR A 235 -59.87 -13.70 24.47
CA TYR A 235 -59.07 -13.08 23.40
C TYR A 235 -57.84 -12.34 23.94
N LEU A 236 -57.94 -11.68 25.09
CA LEU A 236 -56.84 -10.98 25.76
C LEU A 236 -55.73 -11.96 26.16
N SER A 237 -56.08 -13.16 26.64
CA SER A 237 -55.11 -14.24 26.90
C SER A 237 -54.42 -14.79 25.63
N ALA A 238 -55.02 -14.62 24.44
CA ALA A 238 -54.39 -14.96 23.17
C ALA A 238 -53.49 -13.80 22.68
N ALA A 239 -53.96 -12.56 22.79
CA ALA A 239 -53.22 -11.35 22.43
C ALA A 239 -51.97 -11.14 23.32
N ASP A 240 -52.01 -11.52 24.60
CA ASP A 240 -50.83 -11.47 25.47
C ASP A 240 -49.74 -12.45 25.00
N LYS A 241 -50.12 -13.68 24.62
CA LYS A 241 -49.17 -14.66 24.08
C LYS A 241 -48.55 -14.18 22.75
N GLU A 242 -49.36 -13.57 21.89
CA GLU A 242 -48.90 -12.95 20.63
C GLU A 242 -47.93 -11.78 20.89
N LYS A 243 -48.27 -10.88 21.81
CA LYS A 243 -47.44 -9.77 22.31
C LYS A 243 -46.12 -10.27 22.89
N GLN A 244 -46.14 -11.33 23.71
CA GLN A 244 -44.94 -11.96 24.26
C GLN A 244 -44.06 -12.58 23.15
N ILE A 245 -44.66 -13.29 22.17
CA ILE A 245 -43.93 -13.88 21.03
C ILE A 245 -43.22 -12.78 20.22
N PHE A 246 -43.91 -11.69 19.87
CA PHE A 246 -43.30 -10.59 19.11
C PHE A 246 -42.26 -9.82 19.93
N ALA A 247 -42.47 -9.62 21.25
CA ALA A 247 -41.46 -9.04 22.12
C ALA A 247 -40.20 -9.91 22.23
N THR A 248 -40.34 -11.24 22.24
CA THR A 248 -39.19 -12.17 22.19
C THR A 248 -38.50 -12.13 20.82
N SER A 249 -39.26 -12.05 19.72
CA SER A 249 -38.70 -11.91 18.37
C SER A 249 -37.93 -10.60 18.17
N LEU A 250 -38.42 -9.49 18.73
CA LEU A 250 -37.71 -8.21 18.76
C LEU A 250 -36.38 -8.32 19.53
N LYS A 251 -36.40 -8.88 20.74
CA LYS A 251 -35.17 -9.12 21.53
C LYS A 251 -34.15 -10.01 20.80
N GLN A 252 -34.61 -10.99 20.03
CA GLN A 252 -33.74 -11.82 19.19
C GLN A 252 -33.15 -11.02 18.02
N ALA A 253 -33.92 -10.13 17.40
CA ALA A 253 -33.44 -9.25 16.34
C ALA A 253 -32.43 -8.20 16.85
N ASP A 254 -32.69 -7.60 18.02
CA ASP A 254 -31.75 -6.67 18.66
C ASP A 254 -30.43 -7.37 19.07
N ALA A 255 -30.50 -8.60 19.60
CA ALA A 255 -29.30 -9.39 19.92
C ALA A 255 -28.50 -9.81 18.68
N PHE A 256 -29.18 -10.14 17.57
CA PHE A 256 -28.53 -10.44 16.29
C PHE A 256 -27.90 -9.19 15.65
N LEU A 257 -28.56 -8.03 15.75
CA LEU A 257 -28.00 -6.74 15.34
C LEU A 257 -26.72 -6.43 16.11
N ALA A 258 -26.73 -6.54 17.44
CA ALA A 258 -25.54 -6.28 18.26
C ALA A 258 -24.34 -7.18 17.92
N ALA A 259 -24.59 -8.44 17.53
CA ALA A 259 -23.55 -9.33 17.01
C ALA A 259 -22.99 -8.90 15.65
N LEU A 260 -23.82 -8.26 14.80
CA LEU A 260 -23.40 -7.71 13.51
C LEU A 260 -22.73 -6.33 13.63
N ASP A 261 -23.11 -5.50 14.60
CA ASP A 261 -22.36 -4.28 14.94
C ASP A 261 -20.93 -4.63 15.38
N LEU A 262 -20.76 -5.67 16.22
CA LEU A 262 -19.44 -6.18 16.61
C LEU A 262 -18.64 -6.75 15.41
N ASN A 263 -19.30 -7.42 14.47
CA ASN A 263 -18.68 -7.91 13.24
C ASN A 263 -18.21 -6.74 12.35
N LEU A 264 -19.04 -5.70 12.19
CA LEU A 264 -18.66 -4.48 11.45
C LEU A 264 -17.48 -3.75 12.13
N GLN A 265 -17.45 -3.70 13.46
CA GLN A 265 -16.28 -3.22 14.22
C GLN A 265 -15.02 -4.02 13.85
N GLN A 266 -15.06 -5.35 13.95
CA GLN A 266 -13.91 -6.23 13.67
C GLN A 266 -13.45 -6.14 12.21
N ALA A 267 -14.37 -6.01 11.26
CA ALA A 267 -14.06 -5.79 9.86
C ALA A 267 -13.38 -4.42 9.64
N LEU A 268 -13.84 -3.37 10.30
CA LEU A 268 -13.25 -2.03 10.20
C LEU A 268 -11.87 -1.95 10.88
N GLU A 269 -11.70 -2.59 12.03
CA GLU A 269 -10.39 -2.76 12.68
C GLU A 269 -9.41 -3.53 11.77
N SER A 270 -9.88 -4.61 11.11
CA SER A 270 -9.09 -5.37 10.13
C SER A 270 -8.71 -4.53 8.89
N HIS A 271 -9.60 -3.63 8.44
CA HIS A 271 -9.31 -2.69 7.35
C HIS A 271 -8.30 -1.61 7.76
N ILE A 272 -8.34 -1.11 9.00
CA ILE A 272 -7.34 -0.19 9.54
C ILE A 272 -5.98 -0.92 9.66
N ALA A 273 -5.96 -2.16 10.14
CA ALA A 273 -4.74 -2.97 10.23
C ALA A 273 -4.14 -3.25 8.84
N ALA A 274 -4.96 -3.59 7.84
CA ALA A 274 -4.50 -3.79 6.46
C ALA A 274 -3.89 -2.50 5.86
N GLN A 275 -4.43 -1.32 6.18
CA GLN A 275 -3.82 -0.04 5.78
C GLN A 275 -2.48 0.23 6.50
N GLU A 276 -2.35 -0.17 7.76
CA GLU A 276 -1.11 -0.04 8.55
C GLU A 276 -0.01 -0.98 8.00
N GLU A 277 -0.34 -2.23 7.68
CA GLU A 277 0.55 -3.17 6.97
C GLU A 277 0.99 -2.64 5.60
N CYS A 278 0.07 -2.08 4.80
CA CYS A 278 0.40 -1.54 3.47
C CYS A 278 1.35 -0.34 3.56
N ALA A 279 1.19 0.52 4.58
CA ALA A 279 2.13 1.62 4.84
C ALA A 279 3.54 1.11 5.22
N ILE A 280 3.61 0.08 6.06
CA ILE A 280 4.88 -0.55 6.46
C ILE A 280 5.58 -1.20 5.25
N LEU A 281 4.82 -1.90 4.38
CA LEU A 281 5.35 -2.52 3.17
C LEU A 281 5.91 -1.49 2.18
N LEU A 282 5.20 -0.37 1.96
CA LEU A 282 5.66 0.73 1.12
C LEU A 282 6.91 1.42 1.67
N HIS A 283 6.96 1.69 2.98
CA HIS A 283 8.11 2.30 3.65
C HIS A 283 9.35 1.39 3.60
N HIS A 284 9.17 0.09 3.80
CA HIS A 284 10.25 -0.90 3.67
C HIS A 284 10.76 -0.97 2.23
N TYR A 285 9.86 -1.00 1.23
CA TYR A 285 10.25 -0.94 -0.18
C TYR A 285 11.00 0.35 -0.52
N ALA A 286 10.51 1.51 -0.09
CA ALA A 286 11.17 2.79 -0.31
C ALA A 286 12.60 2.81 0.24
N THR A 287 12.77 2.33 1.48
CA THR A 287 14.07 2.20 2.14
C THR A 287 15.02 1.29 1.35
N ASN A 288 14.54 0.12 0.91
CA ASN A 288 15.32 -0.82 0.11
C ASN A 288 15.67 -0.26 -1.28
N ALA A 289 14.74 0.44 -1.94
CA ALA A 289 14.94 1.02 -3.26
C ALA A 289 15.97 2.17 -3.25
N VAL A 290 15.97 3.03 -2.21
CA VAL A 290 17.05 4.02 -2.01
C VAL A 290 18.40 3.33 -1.78
N ASN A 291 18.46 2.35 -0.88
CA ASN A 291 19.70 1.61 -0.59
C ASN A 291 20.26 0.91 -1.85
N ASN A 292 19.38 0.32 -2.68
CA ASN A 292 19.76 -0.33 -3.93
C ASN A 292 20.23 0.67 -5.00
N ALA A 293 19.56 1.83 -5.13
CA ALA A 293 20.01 2.90 -6.04
C ALA A 293 21.40 3.40 -5.66
N ASP A 294 21.60 3.69 -4.38
CA ASP A 294 22.87 4.17 -3.84
C ASP A 294 23.99 3.13 -3.94
N PHE A 295 23.68 1.85 -3.75
CA PHE A 295 24.65 0.77 -3.96
C PHE A 295 25.04 0.61 -5.43
N SER A 296 24.05 0.66 -6.34
CA SER A 296 24.27 0.49 -7.78
C SER A 296 25.08 1.65 -8.35
N ILE A 297 24.75 2.89 -8.00
CA ILE A 297 25.53 4.08 -8.39
C ILE A 297 26.94 4.00 -7.82
N LYS A 298 27.15 3.66 -6.53
CA LYS A 298 28.49 3.52 -5.94
C LYS A 298 29.32 2.43 -6.64
N LYS A 299 28.70 1.32 -7.04
CA LYS A 299 29.34 0.25 -7.82
C LYS A 299 29.69 0.74 -9.23
N ALA A 300 28.76 1.42 -9.93
CA ALA A 300 28.96 1.95 -11.26
C ALA A 300 30.10 2.98 -11.31
N THR A 301 30.11 3.96 -10.39
CA THR A 301 31.19 4.95 -10.28
C THR A 301 32.54 4.32 -9.94
N LEU A 302 32.58 3.23 -9.16
CA LEU A 302 33.82 2.51 -8.86
C LEU A 302 34.35 1.73 -10.08
N VAL A 303 33.46 1.11 -10.86
CA VAL A 303 33.80 0.43 -12.12
C VAL A 303 34.28 1.45 -13.15
N HIS A 304 33.50 2.51 -13.39
CA HIS A 304 33.85 3.61 -14.30
C HIS A 304 35.21 4.21 -13.96
N SER A 305 35.46 4.59 -12.71
CA SER A 305 36.74 5.14 -12.27
C SER A 305 37.92 4.21 -12.57
N LYS A 306 37.78 2.91 -12.30
CA LYS A 306 38.82 1.91 -12.53
C LYS A 306 39.06 1.66 -14.02
N GLU A 307 38.01 1.59 -14.82
CA GLU A 307 38.10 1.32 -16.25
C GLU A 307 38.57 2.54 -17.04
N MET A 308 38.21 3.74 -16.59
CA MET A 308 38.75 5.02 -17.06
C MET A 308 40.24 5.18 -16.72
N GLU A 309 40.68 4.77 -15.51
CA GLU A 309 42.12 4.73 -15.16
C GLU A 309 42.89 3.79 -16.10
N GLN A 310 42.38 2.57 -16.33
CA GLN A 310 42.96 1.64 -17.31
C GLN A 310 42.94 2.17 -18.75
N TRP A 311 41.88 2.88 -19.14
CA TRP A 311 41.77 3.53 -20.44
C TRP A 311 42.82 4.64 -20.60
N LEU A 312 42.99 5.50 -19.58
CA LEU A 312 44.00 6.55 -19.55
C LEU A 312 45.42 5.99 -19.71
N SER A 313 45.81 4.97 -18.92
CA SER A 313 47.13 4.34 -19.06
C SER A 313 47.33 3.67 -20.43
N SER A 314 46.26 3.12 -21.03
CA SER A 314 46.32 2.53 -22.38
C SER A 314 46.46 3.60 -23.46
N SER A 315 45.76 4.73 -23.30
CA SER A 315 45.80 5.88 -24.21
C SER A 315 47.14 6.61 -24.14
N GLU A 316 47.71 6.77 -22.95
CA GLU A 316 49.04 7.37 -22.75
C GLU A 316 50.13 6.50 -23.40
N ALA A 317 50.10 5.17 -23.19
CA ALA A 317 51.04 4.25 -23.84
C ALA A 317 50.91 4.25 -25.38
N LEU A 318 49.68 4.38 -25.91
CA LEU A 318 49.46 4.50 -27.35
C LEU A 318 49.94 5.84 -27.91
N GLU A 319 49.76 6.94 -27.17
CA GLU A 319 50.19 8.28 -27.56
C GLU A 319 51.73 8.40 -27.56
N VAL A 320 52.42 7.82 -26.58
CA VAL A 320 53.90 7.72 -26.60
C VAL A 320 54.36 6.95 -27.84
N LYS A 321 53.79 5.77 -28.10
CA LYS A 321 54.06 4.97 -29.31
C LYS A 321 53.76 5.76 -30.60
N ARG A 322 52.71 6.60 -30.61
CA ARG A 322 52.37 7.48 -31.75
C ARG A 322 53.46 8.54 -31.97
N MET A 323 53.94 9.19 -30.91
CA MET A 323 55.02 10.18 -30.99
C MET A 323 56.36 9.54 -31.43
N GLU A 324 56.69 8.35 -30.93
CA GLU A 324 57.88 7.59 -31.36
C GLU A 324 57.86 7.31 -32.87
N LEU A 325 56.71 6.88 -33.40
CA LEU A 325 56.52 6.60 -34.84
C LEU A 325 56.47 7.88 -35.68
N GLU A 326 55.97 9.00 -35.15
CA GLU A 326 56.01 10.31 -35.81
C GLU A 326 57.45 10.80 -35.97
N ILE A 327 58.29 10.60 -34.95
CA ILE A 327 59.74 10.88 -34.99
C ILE A 327 60.47 9.93 -35.97
N GLU A 328 60.21 8.61 -35.93
CA GLU A 328 60.80 7.66 -36.89
C GLU A 328 60.36 7.98 -38.33
N SER A 329 59.10 8.40 -38.53
CA SER A 329 58.58 8.86 -39.82
C SER A 329 59.29 10.10 -40.35
N HIS A 330 59.63 11.07 -39.48
CA HIS A 330 60.42 12.23 -39.89
C HIS A 330 61.80 11.80 -40.40
N PHE A 331 62.54 11.01 -39.61
CA PHE A 331 63.88 10.56 -39.97
C PHE A 331 63.92 9.71 -41.25
N ILE A 332 62.92 8.83 -41.46
CA ILE A 332 62.84 8.02 -42.69
C ILE A 332 62.51 8.91 -43.91
N SER A 333 61.62 9.90 -43.77
CA SER A 333 61.26 10.83 -44.85
C SER A 333 62.41 11.77 -45.21
N GLU A 334 63.14 12.24 -44.20
CA GLU A 334 64.33 13.07 -44.33
C GLU A 334 65.46 12.30 -45.02
N ALA A 335 65.77 11.07 -44.58
CA ALA A 335 66.78 10.21 -45.19
C ALA A 335 66.43 9.80 -46.63
N HIS A 336 65.15 9.55 -46.94
CA HIS A 336 64.68 9.29 -48.30
C HIS A 336 64.88 10.53 -49.20
N THR A 337 64.57 11.73 -48.67
CA THR A 337 64.74 13.00 -49.39
C THR A 337 66.21 13.32 -49.62
N GLU A 338 67.07 13.12 -48.62
CA GLU A 338 68.52 13.29 -48.73
C GLU A 338 69.13 12.30 -49.75
N LEU A 339 68.73 11.02 -49.71
CA LEU A 339 69.17 10.02 -50.69
C LEU A 339 68.78 10.44 -52.12
N ASN A 340 67.53 10.85 -52.33
CA ASN A 340 67.05 11.29 -53.65
C ASN A 340 67.81 12.53 -54.15
N ASN A 341 68.08 13.50 -53.27
CA ASN A 341 68.90 14.67 -53.58
C ASN A 341 70.35 14.29 -53.95
N ASN A 342 70.96 13.35 -53.21
CA ASN A 342 72.32 12.87 -53.46
C ASN A 342 72.42 12.08 -54.78
N ILE A 343 71.40 11.29 -55.14
CA ILE A 343 71.34 10.58 -56.42
C ILE A 343 71.30 11.58 -57.59
N GLU A 344 70.41 12.59 -57.54
CA GLU A 344 70.31 13.60 -58.59
C GLU A 344 71.62 14.39 -58.75
N HIS A 345 72.21 14.87 -57.64
CA HIS A 345 73.51 15.57 -57.68
C HIS A 345 74.64 14.70 -58.22
N SER A 346 74.68 13.41 -57.91
CA SER A 346 75.73 12.49 -58.38
C SER A 346 75.63 12.15 -59.88
N VAL A 347 74.48 12.39 -60.52
CA VAL A 347 74.25 12.10 -61.95
C VAL A 347 74.19 13.39 -62.79
N GLU A 348 74.05 14.55 -62.15
CA GLU A 348 73.87 15.85 -62.79
C GLU A 348 75.06 16.30 -63.66
N ASP A 349 76.30 15.94 -63.33
CA ASP A 349 77.46 16.25 -64.18
C ASP A 349 77.54 15.35 -65.41
N ASP A 350 77.33 14.03 -65.27
CA ASP A 350 77.22 13.07 -66.40
C ASP A 350 76.07 13.47 -67.36
N LYS A 351 74.96 13.96 -66.79
CA LYS A 351 73.77 14.46 -67.49
C LYS A 351 74.06 15.75 -68.27
N LYS A 352 74.89 16.66 -67.73
CA LYS A 352 75.41 17.84 -68.45
C LYS A 352 76.39 17.46 -69.55
N GLU A 353 77.33 16.54 -69.30
CA GLU A 353 78.28 16.06 -70.31
C GLU A 353 77.54 15.44 -71.52
N LYS A 354 76.54 14.60 -71.25
CA LYS A 354 75.64 14.03 -72.27
C LYS A 354 74.97 15.11 -73.14
N GLU A 355 74.49 16.20 -72.53
CA GLU A 355 73.86 17.30 -73.28
C GLU A 355 74.88 18.06 -74.16
N ILE A 356 76.08 18.32 -73.64
CA ILE A 356 77.18 18.98 -74.35
C ILE A 356 77.64 18.12 -75.54
N LEU A 357 77.77 16.80 -75.35
CA LEU A 357 78.12 15.86 -76.42
C LEU A 357 77.02 15.78 -77.50
N CYS A 358 75.75 15.84 -77.15
CA CYS A 358 74.64 15.93 -78.13
C CYS A 358 74.69 17.25 -78.94
N LYS A 359 74.99 18.39 -78.31
CA LYS A 359 75.17 19.67 -79.00
C LYS A 359 76.39 19.62 -79.94
N ARG A 360 77.52 19.05 -79.49
CA ARG A 360 78.74 18.88 -80.29
C ARG A 360 78.56 17.92 -81.48
N LYS A 361 77.83 16.81 -81.28
CA LYS A 361 77.41 15.86 -82.34
C LYS A 361 76.63 16.55 -83.46
N SER A 362 75.80 17.53 -83.11
CA SER A 362 74.99 18.29 -84.09
C SER A 362 75.84 19.22 -84.95
N ILE A 363 76.87 19.85 -84.38
CA ILE A 363 77.84 20.69 -85.12
C ILE A 363 78.72 19.83 -86.04
N LEU A 364 79.27 18.73 -85.51
CA LEU A 364 80.09 17.78 -86.27
C LEU A 364 79.34 17.15 -87.44
N MET A 365 78.00 17.09 -87.41
CA MET A 365 77.18 16.59 -88.51
C MET A 365 77.23 17.49 -89.75
N GLY A 366 77.40 18.80 -89.59
CA GLY A 366 77.64 19.73 -90.71
C GLY A 366 79.08 19.71 -91.22
N GLU A 367 80.03 19.31 -90.38
CA GLU A 367 81.43 19.08 -90.80
C GLU A 367 81.60 17.72 -91.51
N LEU A 368 80.72 16.75 -91.25
CA LEU A 368 80.76 15.38 -91.77
C LEU A 368 80.68 15.29 -93.31
N GLU A 369 79.93 16.18 -93.97
CA GLU A 369 79.89 16.23 -95.44
C GLU A 369 81.26 16.58 -96.04
N ASN A 370 82.03 17.45 -95.38
CA ASN A 370 83.42 17.75 -95.75
C ASN A 370 84.40 16.65 -95.29
N LEU A 371 84.09 15.96 -94.18
CA LEU A 371 84.92 14.89 -93.61
C LEU A 371 84.75 13.52 -94.28
N LEU A 372 83.89 13.34 -95.29
CA LEU A 372 83.77 12.07 -96.02
C LEU A 372 85.08 11.57 -96.66
N ALA A 373 86.05 12.46 -96.91
CA ALA A 373 87.42 12.08 -97.30
C ALA A 373 88.30 11.61 -96.13
N LEU A 374 88.00 12.04 -94.90
CA LEU A 374 88.68 11.69 -93.65
C LEU A 374 88.01 10.50 -92.92
N VAL A 375 86.79 10.11 -93.31
CA VAL A 375 86.00 9.03 -92.68
C VAL A 375 86.82 7.74 -92.51
N LYS A 376 87.61 7.31 -93.50
CA LYS A 376 88.47 6.11 -93.39
C LYS A 376 89.56 6.17 -92.32
N GLN A 377 89.87 7.36 -91.81
CA GLN A 377 90.76 7.55 -90.65
C GLN A 377 89.97 7.64 -89.34
N LYS A 378 88.74 8.18 -89.37
CA LYS A 378 87.83 8.30 -88.22
C LYS A 378 87.04 7.02 -87.90
N GLU A 379 86.85 6.10 -88.85
CA GLU A 379 86.22 4.78 -88.63
C GLU A 379 86.86 4.01 -87.46
N LYS A 380 88.18 4.14 -87.28
CA LYS A 380 88.90 3.56 -86.13
C LYS A 380 88.57 4.28 -84.82
N GLU A 381 88.54 5.60 -84.85
CA GLU A 381 88.26 6.46 -83.68
C GLU A 381 86.81 6.33 -83.18
N ILE A 382 85.87 6.00 -84.06
CA ILE A 382 84.46 5.74 -83.70
C ILE A 382 84.35 4.49 -82.82
N ALA A 383 85.11 3.43 -83.12
CA ALA A 383 85.13 2.22 -82.31
C ALA A 383 85.67 2.46 -80.89
N ASP A 384 86.63 3.38 -80.75
CA ASP A 384 87.13 3.82 -79.44
C ASP A 384 86.06 4.63 -78.68
N ASN A 385 85.37 5.57 -79.34
CA ASN A 385 84.31 6.38 -78.73
C ASN A 385 83.06 5.57 -78.32
N ASP A 386 82.66 4.55 -79.09
CA ASP A 386 81.58 3.62 -78.71
C ASP A 386 81.95 2.73 -77.52
N SER A 387 83.26 2.57 -77.23
CA SER A 387 83.76 1.93 -76.01
C SER A 387 83.62 2.87 -74.81
N ASP A 388 84.03 4.13 -74.96
CA ASP A 388 83.93 5.14 -73.90
C ASP A 388 82.47 5.47 -73.53
N LEU A 389 81.57 5.53 -74.51
CA LEU A 389 80.13 5.71 -74.25
C LEU A 389 79.57 4.58 -73.38
N LYS A 390 79.93 3.32 -73.69
CA LYS A 390 79.55 2.15 -72.89
C LYS A 390 80.21 2.17 -71.50
N ALA A 391 81.42 2.72 -71.37
CA ALA A 391 82.06 2.87 -70.08
C ALA A 391 81.34 3.91 -69.20
N VAL A 392 80.79 4.99 -69.77
CA VAL A 392 79.95 5.96 -69.05
C VAL A 392 78.59 5.35 -68.68
N ASP A 393 77.89 4.69 -69.61
CA ASP A 393 76.66 3.97 -69.29
C ASP A 393 76.88 2.92 -68.18
N HIS A 394 78.03 2.23 -68.17
CA HIS A 394 78.40 1.30 -67.10
C HIS A 394 78.68 2.00 -65.76
N LYS A 395 79.24 3.23 -65.74
CA LYS A 395 79.39 4.02 -64.51
C LYS A 395 78.03 4.44 -63.94
N ILE A 396 77.13 4.95 -64.77
CA ILE A 396 75.78 5.37 -64.36
C ILE A 396 75.02 4.16 -63.80
N ASN A 397 75.04 3.02 -64.50
CA ASN A 397 74.42 1.79 -64.02
C ASN A 397 75.07 1.28 -62.73
N ASN A 398 76.40 1.39 -62.57
CA ASN A 398 77.08 1.04 -61.31
C ASN A 398 76.59 1.93 -60.15
N ALA A 399 76.55 3.26 -60.34
CA ALA A 399 76.10 4.21 -59.31
C ALA A 399 74.65 3.94 -58.88
N VAL A 400 73.74 3.80 -59.85
CA VAL A 400 72.33 3.43 -59.59
C VAL A 400 72.22 2.06 -58.90
N SER A 401 73.04 1.07 -59.29
CA SER A 401 73.05 -0.23 -58.63
C SER A 401 73.56 -0.18 -57.18
N GLY A 402 74.51 0.71 -56.87
CA GLY A 402 75.04 0.90 -55.52
C GLY A 402 74.02 1.50 -54.55
N PHE A 403 73.18 2.42 -55.04
CA PHE A 403 72.08 2.99 -54.23
C PHE A 403 70.85 2.07 -54.14
N LYS A 404 70.69 1.10 -55.04
CA LYS A 404 69.51 0.22 -55.09
C LYS A 404 69.31 -0.62 -53.82
N GLU A 405 70.39 -1.06 -53.16
CA GLU A 405 70.31 -1.78 -51.89
C GLU A 405 69.84 -0.86 -50.74
N ILE A 406 70.31 0.40 -50.74
CA ILE A 406 69.91 1.42 -49.76
C ILE A 406 68.45 1.82 -49.97
N GLN A 407 68.04 2.06 -51.22
CA GLN A 407 66.65 2.34 -51.60
C GLN A 407 65.72 1.20 -51.13
N SER A 408 65.99 -0.04 -51.52
CA SER A 408 65.19 -1.20 -51.09
C SER A 408 65.15 -1.39 -49.57
N THR A 409 66.16 -0.91 -48.83
CA THR A 409 66.20 -0.95 -47.37
C THR A 409 65.35 0.17 -46.74
N ILE A 410 65.24 1.33 -47.41
CA ILE A 410 64.36 2.43 -47.00
C ILE A 410 62.90 2.08 -47.32
N ASP A 411 62.62 1.56 -48.52
CA ASP A 411 61.28 1.15 -48.96
C ASP A 411 60.66 0.14 -47.97
N VAL A 412 61.40 -0.92 -47.62
CA VAL A 412 60.96 -1.94 -46.65
C VAL A 412 60.75 -1.37 -45.23
N LYS A 413 61.47 -0.32 -44.84
CA LYS A 413 61.22 0.40 -43.58
C LYS A 413 59.97 1.27 -43.68
N TYR A 414 59.75 1.94 -44.81
CA TYR A 414 58.58 2.78 -45.06
C TYR A 414 57.28 1.97 -45.07
N ASP A 415 57.23 0.84 -45.80
CA ASP A 415 56.09 -0.07 -45.82
C ASP A 415 55.76 -0.60 -44.42
N LYS A 416 56.81 -0.98 -43.66
CA LYS A 416 56.66 -1.44 -42.27
C LYS A 416 56.12 -0.32 -41.36
N LEU A 417 56.66 0.88 -41.45
CA LEU A 417 56.19 2.06 -40.71
C LEU A 417 54.72 2.36 -41.04
N GLN A 418 54.35 2.36 -42.31
CA GLN A 418 52.98 2.58 -42.78
C GLN A 418 52.02 1.51 -42.22
N SER A 419 52.44 0.24 -42.16
CA SER A 419 51.67 -0.83 -41.53
C SER A 419 51.50 -0.63 -40.02
N VAL A 420 52.53 -0.18 -39.30
CA VAL A 420 52.43 0.08 -37.85
C VAL A 420 51.58 1.33 -37.57
N LEU A 421 51.65 2.35 -38.42
CA LEU A 421 50.81 3.55 -38.35
C LEU A 421 49.32 3.22 -38.57
N ALA A 422 49.01 2.32 -39.51
CA ALA A 422 47.65 1.80 -39.70
C ALA A 422 47.16 1.02 -38.46
N GLN A 423 48.03 0.19 -37.86
CA GLN A 423 47.72 -0.54 -36.63
C GLN A 423 47.46 0.41 -35.44
N VAL A 424 48.26 1.48 -35.29
CA VAL A 424 48.05 2.50 -34.23
C VAL A 424 46.71 3.22 -34.41
N LYS A 425 46.30 3.57 -35.64
CA LYS A 425 44.98 4.16 -35.90
C LYS A 425 43.83 3.24 -35.47
N LEU A 426 43.91 1.95 -35.80
CA LEU A 426 42.92 0.95 -35.37
C LEU A 426 42.88 0.80 -33.84
N GLU A 427 44.04 0.86 -33.18
CA GLU A 427 44.15 0.89 -31.71
C GLU A 427 43.50 2.16 -31.12
N THR A 428 43.65 3.33 -31.75
CA THR A 428 43.00 4.59 -31.34
C THR A 428 41.48 4.52 -31.49
N GLU A 429 40.97 4.04 -32.63
CA GLU A 429 39.53 3.86 -32.88
C GLU A 429 38.92 2.88 -31.86
N THR A 430 39.62 1.78 -31.57
CA THR A 430 39.21 0.79 -30.56
C THR A 430 39.18 1.38 -29.15
N LEU A 431 40.16 2.22 -28.78
CA LEU A 431 40.14 2.92 -27.49
C LEU A 431 39.01 3.97 -27.42
N SER A 432 38.68 4.66 -28.51
CA SER A 432 37.54 5.59 -28.52
C SER A 432 36.23 4.86 -28.22
N LEU A 433 35.95 3.76 -28.92
CA LEU A 433 34.76 2.93 -28.70
C LEU A 433 34.69 2.39 -27.26
N LYS A 434 35.83 1.97 -26.69
CA LYS A 434 35.89 1.53 -25.29
C LYS A 434 35.58 2.66 -24.30
N LYS A 435 36.00 3.90 -24.58
CA LYS A 435 35.62 5.05 -23.75
C LYS A 435 34.12 5.30 -23.78
N ASP A 436 33.54 5.29 -24.98
CA ASP A 436 32.11 5.46 -25.16
C ASP A 436 31.32 4.36 -24.44
N GLU A 437 31.80 3.10 -24.44
CA GLU A 437 31.22 1.99 -23.65
C GLU A 437 31.25 2.27 -22.14
N ILE A 438 32.40 2.70 -21.59
CA ILE A 438 32.59 3.03 -20.17
C ILE A 438 31.65 4.18 -19.74
N ASP A 439 31.60 5.27 -20.50
CA ASP A 439 30.78 6.43 -20.18
C ASP A 439 29.27 6.11 -20.32
N ASN A 440 28.85 5.32 -21.32
CA ASN A 440 27.46 4.87 -21.46
C ASN A 440 27.01 3.97 -20.30
N PHE A 441 27.87 3.07 -19.80
CA PHE A 441 27.53 2.19 -18.67
C PHE A 441 27.21 2.99 -17.39
N LEU A 442 28.00 4.03 -17.09
CA LEU A 442 27.73 4.92 -15.96
C LEU A 442 26.38 5.63 -16.11
N VAL A 443 26.09 6.21 -17.28
CA VAL A 443 24.83 6.90 -17.56
C VAL A 443 23.61 5.95 -17.44
N GLN A 444 23.75 4.69 -17.84
CA GLN A 444 22.68 3.69 -17.69
C GLN A 444 22.40 3.37 -16.21
N GLU A 445 23.42 3.11 -15.41
CA GLU A 445 23.29 2.81 -13.98
C GLU A 445 22.78 4.02 -13.17
N GLU A 446 23.22 5.25 -13.50
CA GLU A 446 22.66 6.48 -12.92
C GLU A 446 21.17 6.66 -13.28
N GLY A 447 20.79 6.36 -14.53
CA GLY A 447 19.39 6.36 -14.97
C GLY A 447 18.52 5.36 -14.23
N MET A 448 19.01 4.13 -14.01
CA MET A 448 18.31 3.12 -13.20
C MET A 448 18.22 3.52 -11.72
N GLY A 449 19.29 4.08 -11.15
CA GLY A 449 19.29 4.61 -9.78
C GLY A 449 18.34 5.78 -9.60
N ALA A 450 18.17 6.65 -10.60
CA ALA A 450 17.19 7.72 -10.59
C ALA A 450 15.74 7.18 -10.60
N LYS A 451 15.44 6.17 -11.43
CA LYS A 451 14.13 5.49 -11.45
C LYS A 451 13.79 4.87 -10.08
N LEU A 452 14.74 4.14 -9.49
CA LEU A 452 14.61 3.55 -8.15
C LEU A 452 14.31 4.59 -7.07
N ARG A 453 14.99 5.75 -7.08
CA ARG A 453 14.74 6.84 -6.13
C ARG A 453 13.34 7.46 -6.29
N GLU A 454 12.81 7.56 -7.50
CA GLU A 454 11.44 8.07 -7.70
C GLU A 454 10.38 7.04 -7.26
N PHE A 455 10.57 5.75 -7.54
CA PHE A 455 9.70 4.70 -6.98
C PHE A 455 9.71 4.72 -5.44
N ALA A 456 10.87 4.94 -4.82
CA ALA A 456 10.98 5.11 -3.38
C ALA A 456 10.25 6.37 -2.88
N ARG A 457 10.42 7.51 -3.55
CA ARG A 457 9.78 8.79 -3.20
C ARG A 457 8.25 8.67 -3.22
N VAL A 458 7.68 8.07 -4.27
CA VAL A 458 6.24 7.82 -4.40
C VAL A 458 5.75 6.86 -3.32
N SER A 459 6.49 5.77 -3.06
CA SER A 459 6.11 4.78 -2.05
C SER A 459 6.10 5.37 -0.63
N GLU A 460 7.09 6.20 -0.30
CA GLU A 460 7.21 6.89 0.99
C GLU A 460 6.13 7.98 1.17
N GLU A 461 5.70 8.64 0.09
CA GLU A 461 4.57 9.59 0.10
C GLU A 461 3.23 8.87 0.34
N GLU A 462 3.01 7.73 -0.34
CA GLU A 462 1.82 6.91 -0.13
C GLU A 462 1.79 6.26 1.27
N ALA A 463 2.93 5.79 1.78
CA ALA A 463 3.06 5.24 3.13
C ALA A 463 2.62 6.25 4.21
N LYS A 464 3.03 7.52 4.07
CA LYS A 464 2.60 8.62 4.93
C LYS A 464 1.10 8.88 4.82
N GLY A 465 0.57 8.89 3.59
CA GLY A 465 -0.87 9.02 3.34
C GLY A 465 -1.70 7.93 4.04
N TYR A 466 -1.29 6.67 3.96
CA TYR A 466 -1.93 5.57 4.69
C TYR A 466 -1.81 5.72 6.21
N MET A 467 -0.64 6.11 6.73
CA MET A 467 -0.44 6.36 8.17
C MET A 467 -1.32 7.47 8.74
N GLU A 468 -1.59 8.51 7.97
CA GLU A 468 -2.49 9.60 8.38
C GLU A 468 -3.95 9.14 8.37
N ILE A 469 -4.37 8.36 7.35
CA ILE A 469 -5.70 7.73 7.30
C ILE A 469 -5.91 6.76 8.47
N VAL A 470 -4.92 5.93 8.80
CA VAL A 470 -4.95 5.00 9.95
C VAL A 470 -5.13 5.75 11.26
N LYS A 471 -4.38 6.84 11.49
CA LYS A 471 -4.51 7.68 12.70
C LYS A 471 -5.91 8.29 12.82
N LEU A 472 -6.44 8.86 11.74
CA LEU A 472 -7.78 9.46 11.71
C LEU A 472 -8.88 8.41 11.95
N ARG A 473 -8.83 7.27 11.27
CA ARG A 473 -9.82 6.20 11.46
C ARG A 473 -9.76 5.60 12.86
N ARG A 474 -8.57 5.43 13.44
CA ARG A 474 -8.36 4.96 14.82
C ARG A 474 -8.94 5.93 15.85
N SER A 475 -8.74 7.24 15.70
CA SER A 475 -9.33 8.24 16.63
C SER A 475 -10.85 8.33 16.52
N LEU A 476 -11.39 8.31 15.29
CA LEU A 476 -12.83 8.27 15.05
C LEU A 476 -13.48 7.00 15.61
N MET A 477 -12.85 5.84 15.46
CA MET A 477 -13.35 4.58 16.01
C MET A 477 -13.41 4.61 17.54
N SER A 478 -12.38 5.14 18.21
CA SER A 478 -12.40 5.32 19.68
C SER A 478 -13.52 6.26 20.15
N TYR A 479 -13.84 7.31 19.39
CA TYR A 479 -14.98 8.20 19.67
C TYR A 479 -16.31 7.46 19.55
N ILE A 480 -16.51 6.69 18.47
CA ILE A 480 -17.72 5.91 18.23
C ILE A 480 -17.94 4.90 19.36
N LEU A 481 -16.91 4.11 19.70
CA LEU A 481 -17.00 3.09 20.77
C LEU A 481 -17.38 3.71 22.13
N LYS A 482 -16.78 4.85 22.49
CA LYS A 482 -17.15 5.59 23.71
C LYS A 482 -18.62 6.04 23.69
N SER A 483 -19.10 6.57 22.57
CA SER A 483 -20.52 6.96 22.45
C SER A 483 -21.49 5.77 22.53
N GLY A 484 -21.06 4.58 22.08
CA GLY A 484 -21.78 3.33 22.26
C GLY A 484 -21.84 2.87 23.72
N GLU A 485 -20.73 2.98 24.46
CA GLU A 485 -20.67 2.73 25.90
C GLU A 485 -21.57 3.70 26.69
N ASP A 486 -21.55 5.00 26.36
CA ASP A 486 -22.42 6.01 26.95
C ASP A 486 -23.92 5.66 26.74
N LYS A 487 -24.29 5.21 25.53
CA LYS A 487 -25.65 4.76 25.18
C LYS A 487 -26.06 3.47 25.90
N MET A 488 -25.14 2.51 26.04
CA MET A 488 -25.37 1.26 26.75
C MET A 488 -25.57 1.51 28.26
N ARG A 489 -24.75 2.37 28.86
CA ARG A 489 -24.87 2.79 30.27
C ARG A 489 -26.24 3.41 30.56
N LEU A 490 -26.73 4.27 29.68
CA LEU A 490 -28.05 4.89 29.82
C LEU A 490 -29.19 3.88 29.70
N THR A 491 -29.08 2.92 28.77
CA THR A 491 -30.07 1.85 28.58
C THR A 491 -30.18 0.95 29.82
N ASN A 492 -29.03 0.55 30.40
CA ASN A 492 -28.98 -0.23 31.64
C ASN A 492 -29.54 0.56 32.85
N ASN A 493 -29.28 1.87 32.92
CA ASN A 493 -29.84 2.73 33.96
C ASN A 493 -31.37 2.87 33.84
N GLU A 494 -31.90 3.00 32.62
CA GLU A 494 -33.35 3.01 32.36
C GLU A 494 -34.02 1.69 32.73
N GLU A 495 -33.43 0.54 32.37
CA GLU A 495 -33.97 -0.77 32.73
C GLU A 495 -34.01 -0.94 34.25
N LYS A 496 -32.92 -0.56 34.96
CA LYS A 496 -32.89 -0.57 36.42
C LYS A 496 -33.96 0.35 37.03
N LEU A 497 -34.03 1.61 36.61
CA LEU A 497 -35.01 2.58 37.14
C LEU A 497 -36.45 2.15 36.83
N SER A 498 -36.71 1.51 35.69
CA SER A 498 -38.02 0.91 35.39
C SER A 498 -38.30 -0.34 36.26
N GLY A 499 -37.27 -1.02 36.76
CA GLY A 499 -37.40 -2.07 37.78
C GLY A 499 -37.76 -1.48 39.15
N ASP A 500 -37.00 -0.47 39.61
CA ASP A 500 -37.25 0.26 40.87
C ASP A 500 -38.70 0.77 40.93
N VAL A 501 -39.19 1.45 39.87
CA VAL A 501 -40.58 1.97 39.80
C VAL A 501 -41.62 0.85 39.92
N LYS A 502 -41.43 -0.29 39.23
CA LYS A 502 -42.37 -1.42 39.30
C LYS A 502 -42.39 -2.09 40.68
N LEU A 503 -41.24 -2.15 41.36
CA LEU A 503 -41.15 -2.65 42.73
C LEU A 503 -42.00 -1.78 43.67
N PHE A 504 -41.81 -0.46 43.64
CA PHE A 504 -42.58 0.46 44.49
C PHE A 504 -44.08 0.47 44.14
N GLN A 505 -44.46 0.33 42.85
CA GLN A 505 -45.87 0.17 42.46
C GLN A 505 -46.50 -1.12 43.02
N GLN A 506 -45.72 -2.21 43.12
CA GLN A 506 -46.16 -3.44 43.78
C GLN A 506 -46.28 -3.28 45.31
N GLU A 507 -45.34 -2.58 45.95
CA GLU A 507 -45.40 -2.27 47.38
C GLU A 507 -46.62 -1.40 47.73
N VAL A 508 -46.87 -0.34 46.95
CA VAL A 508 -48.08 0.52 47.04
C VAL A 508 -49.36 -0.31 46.89
N SER A 509 -49.39 -1.26 45.96
CA SER A 509 -50.55 -2.15 45.76
C SER A 509 -50.78 -3.07 46.96
N ALA A 510 -49.72 -3.64 47.53
CA ALA A 510 -49.80 -4.47 48.73
C ALA A 510 -50.20 -3.66 49.98
N ALA A 511 -49.68 -2.43 50.12
CA ALA A 511 -50.04 -1.52 51.21
C ALA A 511 -51.52 -1.12 51.15
N ARG A 512 -52.06 -0.82 49.96
CA ARG A 512 -53.49 -0.52 49.76
C ARG A 512 -54.38 -1.72 50.11
N ALA A 513 -53.99 -2.94 49.74
CA ALA A 513 -54.73 -4.16 50.10
C ALA A 513 -54.74 -4.40 51.62
N SER A 514 -53.58 -4.23 52.29
CA SER A 514 -53.47 -4.32 53.75
C SER A 514 -54.32 -3.25 54.47
N LEU A 515 -54.30 -2.01 53.97
CA LEU A 515 -55.13 -0.92 54.49
C LEU A 515 -56.64 -1.20 54.34
N GLN A 516 -57.06 -1.85 53.25
CA GLN A 516 -58.45 -2.28 53.05
C GLN A 516 -58.85 -3.41 54.03
N GLU A 517 -57.98 -4.39 54.27
CA GLU A 517 -58.22 -5.46 55.26
C GLU A 517 -58.36 -4.87 56.67
N LEU A 518 -57.39 -4.03 57.08
CA LEU A 518 -57.42 -3.36 58.39
C LEU A 518 -58.68 -2.49 58.55
N THR A 519 -59.06 -1.72 57.53
CA THR A 519 -60.29 -0.90 57.56
C THR A 519 -61.55 -1.76 57.68
N SER A 520 -61.59 -2.93 57.03
CA SER A 520 -62.70 -3.88 57.15
C SER A 520 -62.78 -4.47 58.57
N ARG A 521 -61.64 -4.83 59.15
CA ARG A 521 -61.53 -5.34 60.53
C ARG A 521 -61.88 -4.27 61.57
N LYS A 522 -61.51 -3.00 61.33
CA LYS A 522 -61.95 -1.84 62.12
C LYS A 522 -63.46 -1.74 62.17
N SER A 523 -64.14 -1.87 61.02
CA SER A 523 -65.61 -1.82 60.95
C SER A 523 -66.26 -2.94 61.77
N SER A 524 -65.72 -4.16 61.73
CA SER A 524 -66.21 -5.28 62.56
C SER A 524 -66.07 -4.97 64.06
N ILE A 525 -64.88 -4.56 64.49
CA ILE A 525 -64.58 -4.22 65.89
C ILE A 525 -65.48 -3.09 66.40
N GLN A 526 -65.76 -2.08 65.55
CA GLN A 526 -66.69 -1.00 65.89
C GLN A 526 -68.15 -1.48 66.00
N GLN A 527 -68.57 -2.44 65.17
CA GLN A 527 -69.88 -3.09 65.29
C GLN A 527 -70.01 -3.92 66.57
N ASP A 528 -68.96 -4.65 66.96
CA ASP A 528 -68.93 -5.42 68.22
C ASP A 528 -69.05 -4.49 69.44
N ILE A 529 -68.28 -3.39 69.47
CA ILE A 529 -68.37 -2.35 70.51
C ILE A 529 -69.77 -1.73 70.57
N ALA A 530 -70.45 -1.51 69.42
CA ALA A 530 -71.82 -1.02 69.40
C ALA A 530 -72.82 -2.05 69.97
N SER A 531 -72.62 -3.34 69.66
CA SER A 531 -73.42 -4.45 70.18
C SER A 531 -73.30 -4.57 71.71
N PHE A 532 -72.06 -4.56 72.24
CA PHE A 532 -71.81 -4.58 73.69
C PHE A 532 -72.44 -3.39 74.40
N LYS A 533 -72.30 -2.16 73.85
CA LYS A 533 -72.97 -0.96 74.39
C LYS A 533 -74.49 -1.12 74.42
N GLN A 534 -75.10 -1.67 73.37
CA GLN A 534 -76.54 -1.93 73.32
C GLN A 534 -76.98 -2.97 74.38
N ARG A 535 -76.16 -4.02 74.61
CA ARG A 535 -76.44 -5.04 75.64
C ARG A 535 -76.30 -4.48 77.06
N ILE A 536 -75.28 -3.68 77.34
CA ILE A 536 -75.11 -2.96 78.61
C ILE A 536 -76.33 -2.05 78.87
N ILE A 537 -76.76 -1.26 77.87
CA ILE A 537 -77.93 -0.37 77.97
C ILE A 537 -79.24 -1.15 78.20
N PHE A 538 -79.35 -2.39 77.72
CA PHE A 538 -80.47 -3.28 78.04
C PHE A 538 -80.42 -3.74 79.51
N ILE A 539 -79.25 -4.20 79.99
CA ILE A 539 -79.07 -4.66 81.37
C ILE A 539 -79.33 -3.53 82.38
N ASP A 540 -78.82 -2.33 82.12
CA ASP A 540 -78.99 -1.15 82.98
C ASP A 540 -80.45 -0.67 83.09
N LYS A 541 -81.33 -1.08 82.15
CA LYS A 541 -82.78 -0.90 82.27
C LYS A 541 -83.44 -2.05 83.01
N ARG A 542 -83.07 -3.30 82.67
CA ARG A 542 -83.73 -4.50 83.20
C ARG A 542 -83.42 -4.78 84.67
N VAL A 543 -82.21 -4.46 85.16
CA VAL A 543 -81.85 -4.67 86.57
C VAL A 543 -82.70 -3.82 87.53
N PRO A 544 -82.90 -2.50 87.32
CA PRO A 544 -83.87 -1.69 88.08
C PRO A 544 -85.32 -2.20 88.04
N GLU A 545 -85.78 -2.75 86.90
CA GLU A 545 -87.10 -3.36 86.78
C GLU A 545 -87.22 -4.62 87.65
N LEU A 546 -86.27 -5.55 87.54
CA LEU A 546 -86.19 -6.75 88.38
C LEU A 546 -86.10 -6.40 89.86
N GLU A 547 -85.35 -5.35 90.22
CA GLU A 547 -85.31 -4.78 91.57
C GLU A 547 -86.69 -4.32 92.07
N ALA A 548 -87.54 -3.76 91.21
CA ALA A 548 -88.91 -3.36 91.54
C ALA A 548 -89.85 -4.57 91.63
N GLU A 549 -89.79 -5.51 90.68
CA GLU A 549 -90.52 -6.78 90.68
C GLU A 549 -90.23 -7.59 91.95
N LYS A 550 -88.95 -7.70 92.34
CA LYS A 550 -88.46 -8.28 93.61
C LYS A 550 -89.06 -7.62 94.84
N LYS A 551 -89.15 -6.28 94.88
CA LYS A 551 -89.78 -5.53 95.98
C LYS A 551 -91.27 -5.84 96.06
N VAL A 552 -91.99 -5.91 94.93
CA VAL A 552 -93.41 -6.31 94.86
C VAL A 552 -93.62 -7.76 95.31
N ALA A 553 -92.81 -8.71 94.82
CA ALA A 553 -92.88 -10.12 95.21
C ALA A 553 -92.61 -10.33 96.71
N THR A 554 -91.69 -9.56 97.29
CA THR A 554 -91.40 -9.55 98.73
C THR A 554 -92.58 -8.98 99.54
N ALA A 555 -93.19 -7.88 99.09
CA ALA A 555 -94.39 -7.31 99.72
C ALA A 555 -95.59 -8.28 99.66
N ALA A 556 -95.74 -9.02 98.56
CA ALA A 556 -96.70 -10.11 98.40
C ALA A 556 -96.33 -11.39 99.19
N ARG A 557 -95.24 -11.39 99.99
CA ARG A 557 -94.69 -12.53 100.76
C ARG A 557 -94.31 -13.75 99.92
N ASN A 558 -94.16 -13.62 98.60
CA ASN A 558 -93.67 -14.69 97.72
C ASN A 558 -92.14 -14.71 97.71
N PHE A 559 -91.54 -15.15 98.83
CA PHE A 559 -90.09 -15.14 99.02
C PHE A 559 -89.32 -16.03 98.04
N LYS A 560 -89.94 -17.09 97.49
CA LYS A 560 -89.32 -17.94 96.46
C LYS A 560 -89.12 -17.15 95.16
N GLU A 561 -90.14 -16.42 94.73
CA GLU A 561 -90.07 -15.62 93.52
C GLU A 561 -89.18 -14.38 93.70
N ALA A 562 -89.25 -13.72 94.86
CA ALA A 562 -88.32 -12.65 95.20
C ALA A 562 -86.85 -13.10 95.20
N ALA A 563 -86.57 -14.35 95.62
CA ALA A 563 -85.23 -14.94 95.53
C ALA A 563 -84.83 -15.26 94.08
N ARG A 564 -85.75 -15.83 93.26
CA ARG A 564 -85.52 -16.08 91.82
C ARG A 564 -85.16 -14.81 91.07
N ILE A 565 -85.95 -13.75 91.25
CA ILE A 565 -85.73 -12.43 90.64
C ILE A 565 -84.42 -11.81 91.15
N ALA A 566 -84.06 -12.00 92.43
CA ALA A 566 -82.78 -11.53 92.96
C ALA A 566 -81.57 -12.27 92.37
N THR A 567 -81.68 -13.58 92.08
CA THR A 567 -80.63 -14.32 91.35
C THR A 567 -80.56 -13.92 89.87
N GLU A 568 -81.69 -13.65 89.23
CA GLU A 568 -81.75 -13.18 87.83
C GLU A 568 -81.07 -11.80 87.70
N ALA A 569 -81.43 -10.85 88.56
CA ALA A 569 -80.80 -9.53 88.61
C ALA A 569 -79.29 -9.61 88.90
N LYS A 570 -78.85 -10.46 89.85
CA LYS A 570 -77.42 -10.63 90.13
C LYS A 570 -76.67 -11.27 88.95
N SER A 571 -77.29 -12.21 88.24
CA SER A 571 -76.70 -12.82 87.04
C SER A 571 -76.49 -11.79 85.93
N LEU A 572 -77.45 -10.89 85.72
CA LEU A 572 -77.32 -9.80 84.75
C LEU A 572 -76.26 -8.76 85.16
N CYS A 573 -76.07 -8.49 86.47
CA CYS A 573 -74.96 -7.64 86.92
C CYS A 573 -73.59 -8.24 86.59
N VAL A 574 -73.40 -9.56 86.82
CA VAL A 574 -72.16 -10.25 86.44
C VAL A 574 -71.99 -10.25 84.91
N GLU A 575 -73.04 -10.54 84.15
CA GLU A 575 -73.01 -10.46 82.69
C GLU A 575 -72.60 -9.07 82.18
N LYS A 576 -73.04 -7.99 82.85
CA LYS A 576 -72.58 -6.62 82.54
C LYS A 576 -71.10 -6.40 82.89
N GLU A 577 -70.62 -6.91 84.02
CA GLU A 577 -69.21 -6.78 84.41
C GLU A 577 -68.29 -7.54 83.44
N ASP A 578 -68.69 -8.74 83.01
CA ASP A 578 -67.99 -9.54 81.99
C ASP A 578 -68.00 -8.83 80.62
N ILE A 579 -69.17 -8.38 80.14
CA ILE A 579 -69.31 -7.66 78.85
C ILE A 579 -68.56 -6.32 78.86
N GLN A 580 -68.47 -5.63 80.00
CA GLN A 580 -67.67 -4.41 80.15
C GLN A 580 -66.18 -4.72 79.96
N ALA A 581 -65.67 -5.79 80.58
CA ALA A 581 -64.28 -6.22 80.43
C ALA A 581 -63.95 -6.68 79.00
N GLU A 582 -64.87 -7.38 78.33
CA GLU A 582 -64.75 -7.70 76.90
C GLU A 582 -64.74 -6.44 76.03
N MET A 583 -65.66 -5.50 76.25
CA MET A 583 -65.73 -4.24 75.50
C MET A 583 -64.46 -3.39 75.68
N ASP A 584 -63.90 -3.30 76.88
CA ASP A 584 -62.66 -2.57 77.15
C ASP A 584 -61.45 -3.25 76.46
N THR A 585 -61.41 -4.58 76.46
CA THR A 585 -60.41 -5.37 75.72
C THR A 585 -60.50 -5.15 74.20
N VAL A 586 -61.72 -5.17 73.65
CA VAL A 586 -61.98 -4.93 72.22
C VAL A 586 -61.70 -3.47 71.85
N THR A 587 -61.92 -2.52 72.76
CA THR A 587 -61.57 -1.09 72.57
C THR A 587 -60.05 -0.88 72.54
N SER A 588 -59.28 -1.54 73.41
CA SER A 588 -57.80 -1.50 73.32
C SER A 588 -57.26 -2.17 72.04
N ASN A 589 -58.00 -3.13 71.47
CA ASN A 589 -57.64 -3.73 70.19
C ASN A 589 -58.05 -2.86 68.99
N LEU A 590 -59.08 -2.02 69.12
CA LEU A 590 -59.39 -0.97 68.14
C LEU A 590 -58.26 0.06 68.07
N GLU A 591 -57.81 0.57 69.21
CA GLU A 591 -56.73 1.58 69.32
C GLU A 591 -55.45 1.14 68.61
N LYS A 592 -54.95 -0.07 68.91
CA LYS A 592 -53.77 -0.67 68.23
C LYS A 592 -53.96 -0.78 66.72
N LEU A 593 -55.16 -1.14 66.28
CA LEU A 593 -55.47 -1.31 64.87
C LEU A 593 -55.65 0.05 64.15
N GLU A 594 -56.02 1.12 64.86
CA GLU A 594 -55.97 2.49 64.34
C GLU A 594 -54.52 2.99 64.19
N ASP A 595 -53.61 2.63 65.10
CA ASP A 595 -52.17 2.85 64.94
C ASP A 595 -51.58 2.03 63.77
N GLU A 596 -51.99 0.78 63.56
CA GLU A 596 -51.59 -0.04 62.40
C GLU A 596 -52.10 0.55 61.07
N ILE A 597 -53.34 1.06 61.03
CA ILE A 597 -53.90 1.79 59.87
C ILE A 597 -53.09 3.05 59.58
N LYS A 598 -52.71 3.81 60.60
CA LYS A 598 -51.87 5.00 60.42
C LYS A 598 -50.48 4.63 59.93
N GLY A 599 -49.82 3.66 60.56
CA GLY A 599 -48.49 3.20 60.20
C GLY A 599 -48.39 2.49 58.84
N THR A 600 -49.52 2.07 58.25
CA THR A 600 -49.60 1.61 56.86
C THR A 600 -49.87 2.77 55.89
N PHE A 601 -50.69 3.75 56.27
CA PHE A 601 -50.90 4.99 55.51
C PHE A 601 -49.61 5.83 55.37
N ASP A 602 -48.87 6.04 56.46
CA ASP A 602 -47.63 6.82 56.44
C ASP A 602 -46.58 6.21 55.47
N LYS A 603 -46.50 4.87 55.41
CA LYS A 603 -45.65 4.13 54.45
C LYS A 603 -46.15 4.19 53.01
N LEU A 604 -47.47 4.20 52.81
CA LEU A 604 -48.08 4.38 51.50
C LEU A 604 -47.68 5.75 50.92
N GLN A 605 -47.76 6.79 51.73
CA GLN A 605 -47.36 8.14 51.32
C GLN A 605 -45.84 8.27 51.05
N GLU A 606 -45.00 7.59 51.84
CA GLU A 606 -43.55 7.53 51.61
C GLU A 606 -43.20 6.81 50.29
N THR A 607 -43.80 5.64 50.04
CA THR A 607 -43.56 4.86 48.82
C THR A 607 -44.11 5.53 47.56
N GLU A 608 -45.28 6.18 47.62
CA GLU A 608 -45.79 7.03 46.53
C GLU A 608 -44.87 8.23 46.24
N GLY A 609 -44.27 8.84 47.27
CA GLY A 609 -43.24 9.88 47.11
C GLY A 609 -41.96 9.36 46.42
N MET A 610 -41.54 8.14 46.74
CA MET A 610 -40.40 7.48 46.09
C MET A 610 -40.68 7.11 44.63
N ILE A 611 -41.90 6.71 44.28
CA ILE A 611 -42.31 6.50 42.88
C ILE A 611 -42.10 7.78 42.06
N LEU A 612 -42.65 8.92 42.51
CA LEU A 612 -42.55 10.19 41.78
C LEU A 612 -41.10 10.64 41.55
N LEU A 613 -40.22 10.41 42.53
CA LEU A 613 -38.79 10.69 42.41
C LEU A 613 -38.13 9.75 41.36
N LYS A 614 -38.44 8.45 41.43
CA LYS A 614 -37.87 7.45 40.52
C LYS A 614 -38.39 7.56 39.08
N GLU A 615 -39.65 7.93 38.89
CA GLU A 615 -40.23 8.23 37.58
C GLU A 615 -39.56 9.46 36.95
N LYS A 616 -39.19 10.48 37.75
CA LYS A 616 -38.41 11.62 37.26
C LYS A 616 -36.98 11.25 36.86
N GLU A 617 -36.31 10.39 37.64
CA GLU A 617 -34.99 9.84 37.26
C GLU A 617 -35.08 9.00 35.97
N LEU A 618 -36.11 8.15 35.86
CA LEU A 618 -36.39 7.34 34.68
C LEU A 618 -36.67 8.19 33.44
N ALA A 619 -37.46 9.26 33.59
CA ALA A 619 -37.74 10.22 32.52
C ALA A 619 -36.47 10.93 32.04
N MET A 620 -35.56 11.30 32.94
CA MET A 620 -34.26 11.88 32.56
C MET A 620 -33.39 10.88 31.80
N ALA A 621 -33.30 9.62 32.27
CA ALA A 621 -32.55 8.57 31.58
C ALA A 621 -33.10 8.32 30.16
N LYS A 622 -34.43 8.26 30.02
CA LYS A 622 -35.11 8.14 28.71
C LYS A 622 -34.83 9.32 27.79
N TYR A 623 -34.98 10.56 28.28
CA TYR A 623 -34.67 11.77 27.54
C TYR A 623 -33.23 11.76 26.99
N GLN A 624 -32.25 11.41 27.83
CA GLN A 624 -30.85 11.28 27.43
C GLN A 624 -30.62 10.17 26.40
N LYS A 625 -31.26 9.00 26.54
CA LYS A 625 -31.19 7.90 25.55
C LYS A 625 -31.84 8.29 24.21
N LEU A 626 -32.96 9.01 24.23
CA LEU A 626 -33.66 9.46 23.02
C LEU A 626 -32.82 10.47 22.23
N LEU A 627 -32.18 11.43 22.91
CA LEU A 627 -31.24 12.36 22.27
C LEU A 627 -30.06 11.63 21.58
N LEU A 628 -29.47 10.63 22.23
CA LEU A 628 -28.45 9.77 21.60
C LEU A 628 -29.02 8.94 20.45
N THR A 629 -30.28 8.52 20.53
CA THR A 629 -30.94 7.73 19.47
C THR A 629 -31.18 8.59 18.23
N ALA A 630 -31.70 9.80 18.39
CA ALA A 630 -31.80 10.78 17.31
C ALA A 630 -30.42 11.16 16.73
N ALA A 631 -29.41 11.37 17.57
CA ALA A 631 -28.04 11.60 17.11
C ALA A 631 -27.46 10.39 16.35
N THR A 632 -27.74 9.15 16.79
CA THR A 632 -27.34 7.91 16.08
C THR A 632 -28.00 7.87 14.71
N ALA A 633 -29.33 8.06 14.64
CA ALA A 633 -30.09 8.02 13.39
C ALA A 633 -29.61 9.10 12.40
N ARG A 634 -29.30 10.32 12.87
CA ARG A 634 -28.66 11.36 12.03
C ARG A 634 -27.25 10.98 11.57
N ALA A 635 -26.47 10.27 12.37
CA ALA A 635 -25.13 9.80 11.99
C ALA A 635 -25.19 8.69 10.93
N GLU A 636 -26.09 7.74 11.09
CA GLU A 636 -26.38 6.70 10.10
C GLU A 636 -26.97 7.32 8.82
N LYS A 637 -27.82 8.35 8.93
CA LYS A 637 -28.35 9.08 7.77
C LYS A 637 -27.23 9.71 6.93
N LYS A 638 -26.21 10.29 7.57
CA LYS A 638 -25.00 10.81 6.89
C LYS A 638 -24.28 9.67 6.12
N ALA A 639 -24.21 8.47 6.70
CA ALA A 639 -23.62 7.29 6.03
C ALA A 639 -24.46 6.79 4.85
N ALA A 640 -25.78 6.64 5.03
CA ALA A 640 -26.72 6.25 3.99
C ALA A 640 -26.72 7.24 2.82
N GLN A 641 -26.58 8.54 3.10
CA GLN A 641 -26.48 9.59 2.08
C GLN A 641 -25.20 9.47 1.24
N GLU A 642 -24.04 9.22 1.86
CA GLU A 642 -22.77 9.00 1.15
C GLU A 642 -22.81 7.69 0.33
N MET A 643 -23.56 6.68 0.79
CA MET A 643 -23.84 5.44 0.05
C MET A 643 -24.89 5.58 -1.06
N GLY A 644 -25.54 6.74 -1.22
CA GLY A 644 -26.64 6.94 -2.19
C GLY A 644 -27.95 6.22 -1.85
N ASP A 645 -28.11 5.76 -0.61
CA ASP A 645 -29.23 4.93 -0.13
C ASP A 645 -30.43 5.80 0.27
N THR A 646 -31.12 6.36 -0.73
CA THR A 646 -32.15 7.41 -0.52
C THR A 646 -33.38 6.93 0.25
N GLU A 647 -33.67 5.63 0.26
CA GLU A 647 -34.77 5.06 1.05
C GLU A 647 -34.40 5.05 2.54
N GLU A 648 -33.24 4.49 2.88
CA GLU A 648 -32.70 4.44 4.23
C GLU A 648 -32.47 5.86 4.80
N VAL A 649 -32.04 6.83 3.97
CA VAL A 649 -31.93 8.26 4.35
C VAL A 649 -33.24 8.87 4.83
N ASN A 650 -34.38 8.47 4.25
CA ASN A 650 -35.70 8.96 4.63
C ASN A 650 -36.22 8.25 5.89
N ILE A 651 -36.00 6.93 6.00
CA ILE A 651 -36.37 6.15 7.19
C ILE A 651 -35.60 6.65 8.42
N LEU A 652 -34.28 6.84 8.31
CA LEU A 652 -33.44 7.34 9.40
C LEU A 652 -33.72 8.81 9.76
N LEU A 653 -34.28 9.60 8.83
CA LEU A 653 -34.79 10.94 9.15
C LEU A 653 -36.05 10.83 10.03
N ALA A 654 -37.01 10.01 9.64
CA ALA A 654 -38.23 9.80 10.42
C ALA A 654 -37.95 9.17 11.80
N GLU A 655 -37.00 8.23 11.90
CA GLU A 655 -36.55 7.68 13.19
C GLU A 655 -35.87 8.74 14.08
N ALA A 656 -35.11 9.67 13.50
CA ALA A 656 -34.53 10.79 14.25
C ALA A 656 -35.58 11.79 14.73
N GLU A 657 -36.49 12.21 13.85
CA GLU A 657 -37.56 13.16 14.15
C GLU A 657 -38.56 12.60 15.18
N ALA A 658 -38.91 11.31 15.10
CA ALA A 658 -39.74 10.65 16.10
C ALA A 658 -39.08 10.63 17.50
N ALA A 659 -37.78 10.32 17.56
CA ALA A 659 -37.02 10.35 18.82
C ALA A 659 -36.86 11.77 19.39
N ASP A 660 -36.70 12.79 18.53
CA ASP A 660 -36.73 14.20 18.95
C ASP A 660 -38.10 14.59 19.52
N CYS A 661 -39.20 14.19 18.88
CA CYS A 661 -40.56 14.48 19.35
C CYS A 661 -40.88 13.81 20.70
N GLU A 662 -40.47 12.56 20.91
CA GLU A 662 -40.61 11.88 22.21
C GLU A 662 -39.74 12.58 23.29
N ALA A 663 -38.50 12.92 22.96
CA ALA A 663 -37.61 13.66 23.86
C ALA A 663 -38.17 15.02 24.27
N GLU A 664 -38.73 15.79 23.33
CA GLU A 664 -39.35 17.10 23.58
C GLU A 664 -40.62 16.99 24.44
N SER A 665 -41.42 15.93 24.24
CA SER A 665 -42.60 15.63 25.06
C SER A 665 -42.20 15.36 26.53
N ILE A 666 -41.18 14.53 26.74
CA ILE A 666 -40.64 14.25 28.08
C ILE A 666 -40.03 15.51 28.70
N ARG A 667 -39.25 16.29 27.93
CA ARG A 667 -38.65 17.56 28.37
C ARG A 667 -39.71 18.55 28.84
N SER A 668 -40.78 18.71 28.08
CA SER A 668 -41.91 19.59 28.39
C SER A 668 -42.68 19.13 29.62
N THR A 669 -42.89 17.81 29.77
CA THR A 669 -43.63 17.22 30.90
C THR A 669 -42.89 17.42 32.23
N TYR A 670 -41.58 17.19 32.27
CA TYR A 670 -40.78 17.26 33.51
C TYR A 670 -39.99 18.57 33.69
N ASN A 671 -40.09 19.50 32.72
CA ASN A 671 -39.38 20.79 32.69
C ASN A 671 -37.84 20.64 32.81
N PHE A 672 -37.26 19.68 32.07
CA PHE A 672 -35.81 19.49 31.99
C PHE A 672 -35.14 20.59 31.16
N LYS A 673 -33.93 21.00 31.56
CA LYS A 673 -33.16 22.08 30.94
C LYS A 673 -32.13 21.58 29.94
N ALA A 674 -31.57 22.50 29.16
CA ALA A 674 -30.44 22.22 28.27
C ALA A 674 -29.15 21.92 29.06
N GLU A 675 -28.97 22.53 30.24
CA GLU A 675 -27.85 22.25 31.13
C GLU A 675 -27.83 20.79 31.62
N ASP A 676 -29.00 20.18 31.87
CA ASP A 676 -29.13 18.81 32.41
C ASP A 676 -28.60 17.71 31.45
N VAL A 677 -28.29 18.09 30.21
CA VAL A 677 -27.78 17.22 29.14
C VAL A 677 -26.48 17.74 28.50
N SER A 678 -25.77 18.65 29.19
CA SER A 678 -24.49 19.23 28.71
C SER A 678 -23.41 18.20 28.39
N ASN A 679 -23.48 17.02 29.00
CA ASN A 679 -22.46 15.98 28.93
C ASN A 679 -22.63 15.00 27.75
N LEU A 680 -23.67 15.16 26.92
CA LEU A 680 -23.95 14.24 25.80
C LEU A 680 -23.37 14.75 24.46
N PRO A 681 -22.71 13.89 23.67
CA PRO A 681 -22.21 14.24 22.34
C PRO A 681 -23.37 14.55 21.38
N LYS A 682 -23.24 15.64 20.62
CA LYS A 682 -24.30 16.15 19.71
C LYS A 682 -24.15 15.63 18.28
N ASP A 683 -22.92 15.60 17.76
CA ASP A 683 -22.60 15.13 16.41
C ASP A 683 -21.93 13.75 16.46
N LEU A 684 -22.75 12.71 16.46
CA LEU A 684 -22.28 11.34 16.30
C LEU A 684 -21.88 11.02 14.85
N ILE A 685 -21.09 9.95 14.72
CA ILE A 685 -20.53 9.44 13.45
C ILE A 685 -20.82 7.93 13.38
N SER A 686 -21.13 7.43 12.18
CA SER A 686 -21.37 5.99 11.92
C SER A 686 -20.08 5.27 11.51
N MET A 687 -19.95 3.99 11.88
CA MET A 687 -18.85 3.12 11.46
C MET A 687 -18.81 2.93 9.94
N ASP A 688 -19.98 2.83 9.29
CA ASP A 688 -20.09 2.72 7.84
C ASP A 688 -19.44 3.94 7.16
N LEU A 689 -19.76 5.15 7.64
CA LEU A 689 -19.24 6.41 7.10
C LEU A 689 -17.70 6.46 7.19
N VAL A 690 -17.12 6.12 8.35
CA VAL A 690 -15.65 6.12 8.56
C VAL A 690 -14.91 5.19 7.59
N SER A 691 -15.56 4.10 7.17
CA SER A 691 -14.96 3.10 6.29
C SER A 691 -14.91 3.50 4.80
N ILE A 692 -15.89 4.29 4.34
CA ILE A 692 -16.12 4.61 2.92
C ILE A 692 -15.35 5.87 2.50
N ILE A 693 -15.37 6.90 3.35
CA ILE A 693 -14.90 8.25 3.02
C ILE A 693 -13.38 8.39 2.82
N ASP A 694 -12.99 9.45 2.10
CA ASP A 694 -11.60 9.78 1.76
C ASP A 694 -10.83 10.48 2.91
N LYS A 695 -9.53 10.73 2.70
CA LYS A 695 -8.66 11.40 3.69
C LYS A 695 -9.17 12.79 4.10
N LYS A 696 -9.65 13.62 3.15
CA LYS A 696 -10.09 15.00 3.42
C LYS A 696 -11.42 15.03 4.16
N GLN A 697 -12.29 14.07 3.86
CA GLN A 697 -13.53 13.82 4.60
C GLN A 697 -13.23 13.32 6.03
N LEU A 698 -12.27 12.40 6.20
CA LEU A 698 -11.80 11.95 7.53
C LEU A 698 -11.23 13.10 8.37
N GLU A 699 -10.37 13.95 7.80
CA GLU A 699 -9.82 15.14 8.45
C GLU A 699 -10.95 16.07 8.94
N LYS A 700 -11.92 16.36 8.06
CA LYS A 700 -13.08 17.19 8.39
C LYS A 700 -13.93 16.58 9.51
N LEU A 701 -14.20 15.27 9.47
CA LEU A 701 -14.97 14.59 10.52
C LEU A 701 -14.22 14.59 11.86
N ALA A 702 -12.93 14.28 11.86
CA ALA A 702 -12.10 14.25 13.07
C ALA A 702 -12.06 15.61 13.78
N ILE A 703 -12.02 16.72 13.03
CA ILE A 703 -12.16 18.07 13.57
C ILE A 703 -13.53 18.25 14.24
N THR A 704 -14.62 17.82 13.60
CA THR A 704 -15.99 17.96 14.17
C THR A 704 -16.28 17.06 15.35
N SER A 705 -15.56 15.94 15.53
CA SER A 705 -15.71 15.03 16.69
C SER A 705 -14.71 15.32 17.83
N SER A 706 -13.80 16.28 17.66
CA SER A 706 -12.80 16.66 18.67
C SER A 706 -13.24 17.87 19.52
N VAL A 707 -14.52 18.24 19.46
CA VAL A 707 -15.16 19.39 20.13
C VAL A 707 -16.41 18.91 20.89
#